data_AF-A0A1R3HJJ2-F1
#
_entry.id   AF-A0A1R3HJJ2-F1
#
_cell.length_a   1.000
_cell.length_b   1.000
_cell.length_c   1.000
_cell.angle_alpha   90.00
_cell.angle_beta   90.00
_cell.angle_gamma   90.00
#
_symmetry.space_group_name_H-M   'P 1'
#
loop_
_entity.id
_entity.type
_entity.pdbx_description
1 polymer ?
#
loop_
_entity_poly.entity_id
_entity_poly.type
_entity_poly.pdbx_seq_one_letter_code
_entity_poly.pdbx_strand_id
1 'polypeptide(L)'
;MERDSSDEDDDRETLIHQNDAKNLPHQIPTSPRRSTSSRSGFHIEELESQIRRRFKLTFHKRYLFAIILPLLIIPFYFSVDIRSLFSSNISSFKFNTVSDRIKESQLQALYLLNQQQTSLLSLWNHTFVNSNNNISAVQFDDLKASLLNQITLNKHIQQILLSPHKTANSPQNDTLLDPNYAGYSFDRCRKVDQKFSERRTIEWNPKPNKFLFAICLSGQMSNHLICLEKHMFFAAVLNRALVIPSSKFDYQYNRVLDIEHINDCVGKKAVIPFEDFMEAKKNHAHIDKLICYFSSPQPCYVDDEHFKKLKSLGLSMGKLETAWKNEDIKKASPKTVKDVEEKFGTDADVIAIGDVYFANVERDWVLQPGGPIAHKCKTLIEPSKLILLTAERFIQTFLGSNFIALHFRRHGFLKFCNAKQPSCFYPVPQAADCITRMVERANTPVIYLSTDAAESETGLLQSMIVLNGKSIPLVKRPPRNSAEKWDALLYRHGLEDDPQVEAMLDKTICALSSVFIGAPGSTFTEDILRLRKDWGTASLCDEYLCQGEIPNFIAGDESIDPSASESTAANTPSTVKELWKKISSDSKPLNANAELLVDFISNKMNKAWMGLEKAPEGSFKNKLHGLGLRLLARVKPSEILLKSVTKEVSNVQITYPPSLNDRLVRRRLRHIALSGTVIHKKYLYGSVTLLPLTTVFMVLPLPNIPFFWVLFRTYSHWRALQGSEKLLQLVSDHSQAQNPIASNGKGNGSKHGAKNPQGLQWVLEASKELEHLLHEGNENGSLSEHAVSDICKTFSLNKNDVLKYRDLM
;
A
#
# COMPACT_ATOMS: atom_id res chain seq x y z
N MET A 1 -5.24 11.55 41.46
CA MET A 1 -5.77 10.18 41.64
C MET A 1 -6.26 9.72 40.28
N GLU A 2 -5.55 8.74 39.74
CA GLU A 2 -5.84 7.95 38.53
C GLU A 2 -7.18 7.18 38.73
N ARG A 3 -7.92 6.65 37.74
CA ARG A 3 -7.66 6.26 36.36
C ARG A 3 -8.99 5.88 35.65
N ASP A 4 -8.88 5.68 34.33
CA ASP A 4 -9.67 4.84 33.40
C ASP A 4 -10.64 5.55 32.44
N SER A 5 -10.10 5.93 31.28
CA SER A 5 -10.81 5.97 29.99
C SER A 5 -9.96 5.27 28.92
N SER A 6 -10.62 4.39 28.17
CA SER A 6 -10.09 3.44 27.20
C SER A 6 -9.82 4.03 25.82
N ASP A 7 -8.66 3.64 25.27
CA ASP A 7 -8.37 3.24 23.89
C ASP A 7 -8.71 4.21 22.74
N GLU A 8 -7.73 5.04 22.37
CA GLU A 8 -7.04 5.04 21.07
C GLU A 8 -6.20 6.32 20.94
N ASP A 9 -5.13 6.39 21.72
CA ASP A 9 -3.99 7.30 21.50
C ASP A 9 -2.73 6.45 21.66
N ASP A 10 -2.05 6.14 20.56
CA ASP A 10 -0.64 5.74 20.61
C ASP A 10 0.09 6.35 19.41
N ASP A 11 1.33 6.75 19.68
CA ASP A 11 2.36 7.25 18.78
C ASP A 11 2.42 8.77 18.54
N ARG A 12 2.68 9.52 19.62
CA ARG A 12 3.61 10.66 19.55
C ARG A 12 4.68 10.56 20.64
N GLU A 13 5.90 10.91 20.23
CA GLU A 13 7.11 11.19 21.03
C GLU A 13 8.09 10.02 21.28
N THR A 14 9.09 9.91 20.39
CA THR A 14 10.46 9.58 20.79
C THR A 14 11.40 10.69 20.29
N LEU A 15 11.80 11.59 21.20
CA LEU A 15 13.02 12.39 21.04
C LEU A 15 13.91 12.16 22.26
N ILE A 16 14.99 11.42 22.02
CA ILE A 16 16.11 11.23 22.94
C ILE A 16 17.00 12.46 22.81
N HIS A 17 17.26 13.15 23.93
CA HIS A 17 18.51 13.88 24.12
C HIS A 17 19.22 13.33 25.37
N GLN A 18 20.32 12.62 25.13
CA GLN A 18 21.38 12.35 26.11
C GLN A 18 22.40 13.48 26.09
N ASN A 19 22.86 13.86 27.28
CA ASN A 19 24.14 14.46 27.71
C ASN A 19 23.88 14.94 29.16
N ASP A 20 24.73 14.85 30.17
CA ASP A 20 26.11 14.40 30.31
C ASP A 20 26.46 14.33 31.81
N ALA A 21 27.47 13.52 32.14
CA ALA A 21 28.49 13.72 33.17
C ALA A 21 28.20 13.79 34.70
N LYS A 22 28.69 12.73 35.36
CA LYS A 22 29.73 12.68 36.44
C LYS A 22 29.38 12.92 37.92
N ASN A 23 29.68 11.85 38.67
CA ASN A 23 29.83 11.67 40.12
C ASN A 23 31.06 12.36 40.75
N LEU A 24 31.00 12.55 42.08
CA LEU A 24 32.07 12.35 43.11
C LEU A 24 31.46 12.69 44.51
N PRO A 25 32.07 12.32 45.66
CA PRO A 25 32.36 10.96 46.17
C PRO A 25 32.05 10.80 47.69
N HIS A 26 32.31 9.62 48.29
CA HIS A 26 33.10 9.48 49.54
C HIS A 26 33.38 8.00 49.95
N GLN A 27 34.68 7.67 49.99
CA GLN A 27 35.49 6.86 50.96
C GLN A 27 34.86 5.62 51.66
N ILE A 28 35.33 4.36 51.57
CA ILE A 28 36.66 3.69 51.84
C ILE A 28 37.16 3.89 53.30
N PRO A 29 37.87 2.96 54.01
CA PRO A 29 38.25 1.53 53.80
C PRO A 29 38.04 0.59 55.03
N THR A 30 38.21 -0.72 54.89
CA THR A 30 39.32 -1.48 55.57
C THR A 30 39.43 -2.94 55.08
N SER A 31 40.68 -3.40 55.06
CA SER A 31 41.25 -4.61 54.46
C SER A 31 41.45 -5.71 55.54
N PRO A 32 42.36 -6.71 55.38
CA PRO A 32 42.58 -7.72 54.33
C PRO A 32 42.71 -9.15 54.92
N ARG A 33 42.76 -10.19 54.07
CA ARG A 33 43.85 -11.22 53.98
C ARG A 33 43.38 -12.59 53.49
N ARG A 34 44.23 -13.14 52.58
CA ARG A 34 44.70 -14.54 52.44
C ARG A 34 43.62 -15.62 52.14
N SER A 35 43.86 -16.70 51.43
CA SER A 35 44.88 -17.19 50.48
C SER A 35 44.37 -18.58 50.04
N THR A 36 44.84 -19.07 48.89
CA THR A 36 45.05 -20.49 48.54
C THR A 36 43.84 -21.46 48.41
N SER A 37 43.65 -21.91 47.15
CA SER A 37 43.59 -23.31 46.65
C SER A 37 42.75 -24.36 47.39
N SER A 38 42.15 -25.39 46.81
CA SER A 38 41.95 -25.91 45.45
C SER A 38 41.11 -27.18 45.64
N ARG A 39 40.25 -27.49 44.66
CA ARG A 39 39.80 -28.85 44.26
C ARG A 39 38.98 -29.74 45.23
N SER A 40 37.78 -30.03 44.70
CA SER A 40 37.14 -31.36 44.54
C SER A 40 36.68 -32.17 45.75
N GLY A 41 35.44 -32.66 45.66
CA GLY A 41 34.98 -33.83 46.40
C GLY A 41 33.46 -33.91 46.48
N PHE A 42 32.85 -34.73 45.62
CA PHE A 42 31.47 -35.17 45.72
C PHE A 42 31.28 -36.04 46.99
N HIS A 43 30.21 -35.82 47.76
CA HIS A 43 29.60 -36.89 48.54
C HIS A 43 28.09 -36.63 48.72
N ILE A 44 27.32 -37.61 48.23
CA ILE A 44 25.89 -37.89 48.44
C ILE A 44 25.82 -38.79 49.70
N GLU A 45 24.95 -38.48 50.66
CA GLU A 45 23.79 -39.26 51.17
C GLU A 45 23.77 -38.89 52.69
N GLU A 46 22.70 -38.66 53.44
CA GLU A 46 21.35 -39.20 53.46
C GLU A 46 20.55 -38.40 54.51
N LEU A 47 19.24 -38.63 54.54
CA LEU A 47 18.30 -38.41 55.66
C LEU A 47 17.39 -37.17 55.60
N GLU A 48 16.37 -37.37 54.76
CA GLU A 48 14.97 -37.25 55.14
C GLU A 48 14.67 -36.67 56.52
N SER A 49 14.04 -35.50 56.56
CA SER A 49 12.76 -35.32 57.26
C SER A 49 12.33 -33.86 57.28
N GLN A 50 11.88 -33.33 56.14
CA GLN A 50 10.84 -32.29 56.19
C GLN A 50 10.08 -32.19 54.88
N ILE A 51 8.75 -32.10 55.02
CA ILE A 51 7.76 -31.80 53.97
C ILE A 51 7.22 -33.03 53.22
N ARG A 52 6.74 -34.00 54.00
CA ARG A 52 5.55 -34.77 53.64
C ARG A 52 4.31 -34.04 54.20
N ARG A 53 3.62 -33.25 53.38
CA ARG A 53 2.14 -33.11 53.42
C ARG A 53 1.60 -32.35 52.19
N ARG A 54 0.79 -33.09 51.41
CA ARG A 54 -0.16 -32.72 50.34
C ARG A 54 0.40 -32.55 48.91
N PHE A 55 0.40 -33.64 48.14
CA PHE A 55 -0.52 -33.84 46.99
C PHE A 55 -0.59 -35.36 46.70
N LYS A 56 -1.73 -35.98 47.02
CA LYS A 56 -2.07 -37.34 46.55
C LYS A 56 -2.52 -37.21 45.09
N LEU A 57 -1.75 -37.69 44.14
CA LEU A 57 -2.20 -37.94 42.76
C LEU A 57 -2.34 -39.45 42.58
N THR A 58 -3.58 -39.91 42.59
CA THR A 58 -3.97 -41.29 42.27
C THR A 58 -3.71 -41.55 40.79
N PHE A 59 -2.65 -42.30 40.48
CA PHE A 59 -2.39 -42.79 39.13
C PHE A 59 -3.39 -43.89 38.76
N HIS A 60 -4.25 -43.62 37.78
CA HIS A 60 -5.14 -44.62 37.20
C HIS A 60 -4.36 -45.61 36.33
N LYS A 61 -4.53 -46.93 36.57
CA LYS A 61 -3.95 -48.06 35.82
C LYS A 61 -4.16 -48.02 34.28
N ARG A 62 -4.98 -47.11 33.74
CA ARG A 62 -5.25 -46.96 32.30
C ARG A 62 -4.16 -46.21 31.53
N TYR A 63 -3.33 -45.39 32.19
CA TYR A 63 -2.28 -44.61 31.51
C TYR A 63 -0.97 -45.38 31.30
N LEU A 64 -0.73 -46.44 32.06
CA LEU A 64 0.44 -47.30 31.88
C LEU A 64 0.37 -48.08 30.54
N PHE A 65 -0.83 -48.49 30.13
CA PHE A 65 -1.05 -49.18 28.85
C PHE A 65 -0.83 -48.26 27.63
N ALA A 66 -1.16 -46.97 27.74
CA ALA A 66 -0.98 -46.00 26.65
C ALA A 66 0.50 -45.67 26.38
N ILE A 67 1.38 -45.87 27.37
CA ILE A 67 2.82 -45.61 27.26
C ILE A 67 3.59 -46.86 26.81
N ILE A 68 3.13 -48.06 27.18
CA ILE A 68 3.83 -49.32 26.86
C ILE A 68 3.50 -49.83 25.44
N LEU A 69 2.28 -49.60 24.93
CA LEU A 69 1.86 -50.08 23.61
C LEU A 69 2.70 -49.54 22.43
N PRO A 70 3.09 -48.25 22.39
CA PRO A 70 3.92 -47.72 21.30
C PRO A 70 5.37 -48.24 21.34
N LEU A 71 5.91 -48.56 22.52
CA LEU A 71 7.28 -49.05 22.69
C LEU A 71 7.48 -50.46 22.10
N LEU A 72 6.42 -51.25 21.97
CA LEU A 72 6.47 -52.61 21.39
C LEU A 72 6.32 -52.63 19.86
N ILE A 73 5.77 -51.57 19.25
CA ILE A 73 5.52 -51.49 17.80
C ILE A 73 6.79 -51.05 17.03
N ILE A 74 7.68 -50.30 17.70
CA ILE A 74 8.91 -49.77 17.11
C ILE A 74 9.85 -50.87 16.56
N PRO A 75 10.16 -51.97 17.27
CA PRO A 75 11.04 -53.01 16.73
C PRO A 75 10.40 -53.86 15.61
N PHE A 76 9.08 -53.98 15.55
CA PHE A 76 8.40 -54.79 14.51
C PHE A 76 8.38 -54.07 13.14
N TYR A 77 8.41 -52.74 13.14
CA TYR A 77 8.33 -51.93 11.92
C TYR A 77 9.69 -51.75 11.20
N PHE A 78 10.81 -51.93 11.90
CA PHE A 78 12.14 -51.87 11.28
C PHE A 78 12.52 -53.12 10.45
N SER A 79 11.63 -54.13 10.36
CA SER A 79 11.94 -55.42 9.73
C SER A 79 11.24 -55.67 8.38
N VAL A 80 10.46 -54.74 7.82
CA VAL A 80 9.70 -54.96 6.57
C VAL A 80 10.06 -53.95 5.48
N ASP A 81 10.59 -54.44 4.36
CA ASP A 81 11.06 -53.66 3.19
C ASP A 81 9.92 -53.45 2.17
N ILE A 82 9.52 -52.19 1.92
CA ILE A 82 8.43 -51.83 0.99
C ILE A 82 8.97 -50.92 -0.12
N ARG A 83 9.55 -51.52 -1.15
CA ARG A 83 10.07 -50.82 -2.36
C ARG A 83 9.08 -50.72 -3.53
N SER A 84 7.89 -51.30 -3.48
CA SER A 84 7.11 -51.58 -4.70
C SER A 84 5.92 -50.64 -5.01
N LEU A 85 5.62 -49.61 -4.22
CA LEU A 85 4.28 -48.99 -4.30
C LEU A 85 4.07 -47.80 -5.26
N PHE A 86 5.06 -47.30 -6.01
CA PHE A 86 4.80 -46.14 -6.90
C PHE A 86 5.60 -46.14 -8.22
N SER A 87 4.97 -46.59 -9.31
CA SER A 87 5.36 -46.24 -10.69
C SER A 87 4.13 -46.12 -11.60
N SER A 88 3.87 -44.95 -12.22
CA SER A 88 3.23 -44.78 -13.56
C SER A 88 3.02 -43.30 -13.97
N ASN A 89 3.17 -43.04 -15.28
CA ASN A 89 3.22 -41.76 -16.03
C ASN A 89 1.84 -41.23 -16.50
N ILE A 90 1.73 -39.92 -16.83
CA ILE A 90 0.59 -39.29 -17.55
C ILE A 90 1.09 -38.27 -18.58
N SER A 91 0.49 -38.22 -19.77
CA SER A 91 0.78 -37.23 -20.84
C SER A 91 -0.48 -36.72 -21.57
N SER A 92 -0.36 -35.50 -22.14
CA SER A 92 -1.11 -34.84 -23.25
C SER A 92 -2.23 -33.82 -22.95
N PHE A 93 -2.09 -32.58 -23.47
CA PHE A 93 -3.15 -31.65 -23.92
C PHE A 93 -2.57 -30.56 -24.89
N LYS A 94 -3.39 -30.02 -25.81
CA LYS A 94 -3.06 -29.13 -26.97
C LYS A 94 -4.04 -27.92 -27.04
N PHE A 95 -3.62 -26.74 -27.50
CA PHE A 95 -4.45 -25.52 -27.73
C PHE A 95 -4.15 -24.80 -29.07
N ASN A 96 -5.13 -24.13 -29.69
CA ASN A 96 -5.01 -23.24 -30.87
C ASN A 96 -6.06 -22.08 -30.83
N THR A 97 -5.67 -20.80 -30.72
CA THR A 97 -6.53 -19.59 -30.98
C THR A 97 -5.76 -18.24 -31.21
N VAL A 98 -4.53 -18.23 -31.73
CA VAL A 98 -3.69 -16.99 -31.78
C VAL A 98 -3.76 -16.20 -33.10
N SER A 99 -4.32 -16.75 -34.19
CA SER A 99 -4.08 -16.20 -35.54
C SER A 99 -4.87 -14.94 -35.91
N ASP A 100 -6.06 -14.70 -35.34
CA ASP A 100 -6.96 -13.64 -35.84
C ASP A 100 -6.66 -12.24 -35.25
N ARG A 101 -6.04 -12.16 -34.08
CA ARG A 101 -5.73 -10.88 -33.40
C ARG A 101 -4.53 -10.12 -34.00
N ILE A 102 -3.72 -10.79 -34.81
CA ILE A 102 -2.50 -10.21 -35.40
C ILE A 102 -2.82 -9.31 -36.62
N LYS A 103 -3.95 -9.52 -37.29
CA LYS A 103 -4.31 -8.75 -38.50
C LYS A 103 -4.81 -7.34 -38.20
N GLU A 104 -5.43 -7.12 -37.05
CA GLU A 104 -6.06 -5.84 -36.69
C GLU A 104 -5.02 -4.78 -36.26
N SER A 105 -4.00 -5.18 -35.49
CA SER A 105 -2.89 -4.30 -35.10
C SER A 105 -2.03 -3.86 -36.29
N GLN A 106 -1.93 -4.70 -37.33
CA GLN A 106 -1.20 -4.38 -38.56
C GLN A 106 -1.88 -3.30 -39.41
N LEU A 107 -3.22 -3.32 -39.47
CA LEU A 107 -3.99 -2.30 -40.21
C LEU A 107 -3.93 -0.93 -39.52
N GLN A 108 -3.96 -0.92 -38.18
CA GLN A 108 -3.86 0.31 -37.40
C GLN A 108 -2.46 0.94 -37.49
N ALA A 109 -1.41 0.13 -37.57
CA ALA A 109 -0.05 0.60 -37.82
C ALA A 109 0.13 1.19 -39.23
N LEU A 110 -0.48 0.59 -40.25
CA LEU A 110 -0.46 1.09 -41.64
C LEU A 110 -1.12 2.47 -41.77
N TYR A 111 -2.22 2.71 -41.05
CA TYR A 111 -2.90 4.00 -41.02
C TYR A 111 -1.99 5.11 -40.45
N LEU A 112 -1.31 4.84 -39.33
CA LEU A 112 -0.40 5.80 -38.70
C LEU A 112 0.84 6.10 -39.54
N LEU A 113 1.36 5.10 -40.27
CA LEU A 113 2.47 5.29 -41.22
C LEU A 113 2.08 6.22 -42.37
N ASN A 114 0.84 6.13 -42.87
CA ASN A 114 0.37 7.01 -43.95
C ASN A 114 0.17 8.46 -43.45
N GLN A 115 -0.27 8.63 -42.21
CA GLN A 115 -0.35 9.94 -41.56
C GLN A 115 1.04 10.56 -41.33
N GLN A 116 2.05 9.74 -41.05
CA GLN A 116 3.43 10.18 -40.92
C GLN A 116 4.01 10.65 -42.27
N GLN A 117 3.77 9.89 -43.34
CA GLN A 117 4.23 10.22 -44.69
C GLN A 117 3.68 11.59 -45.15
N THR A 118 2.39 11.84 -44.94
CA THR A 118 1.74 13.10 -45.33
C THR A 118 2.28 14.30 -44.54
N SER A 119 2.57 14.12 -43.25
CA SER A 119 3.17 15.17 -42.41
C SER A 119 4.65 15.44 -42.72
N LEU A 120 5.43 14.43 -43.13
CA LEU A 120 6.81 14.63 -43.58
C LEU A 120 6.88 15.30 -44.95
N LEU A 121 5.94 14.98 -45.86
CA LEU A 121 5.83 15.64 -47.15
C LEU A 121 5.44 17.13 -47.02
N SER A 122 4.58 17.49 -46.06
CA SER A 122 4.26 18.89 -45.80
C SER A 122 5.46 19.67 -45.25
N LEU A 123 6.23 19.07 -44.31
CA LEU A 123 7.47 19.65 -43.80
C LEU A 123 8.54 19.82 -44.90
N TRP A 124 8.68 18.85 -45.79
CA TRP A 124 9.59 18.92 -46.93
C TRP A 124 9.24 20.08 -47.88
N ASN A 125 7.94 20.24 -48.21
CA ASN A 125 7.48 21.32 -49.07
C ASN A 125 7.67 22.71 -48.41
N HIS A 126 7.45 22.83 -47.10
CA HIS A 126 7.71 24.08 -46.37
C HIS A 126 9.19 24.46 -46.29
N THR A 127 10.09 23.46 -46.30
CA THR A 127 11.55 23.69 -46.24
C THR A 127 12.13 24.10 -47.60
N PHE A 128 11.57 23.57 -48.71
CA PHE A 128 12.01 23.88 -50.07
C PHE A 128 11.47 25.21 -50.64
N VAL A 129 10.29 25.67 -50.19
CA VAL A 129 9.71 26.93 -50.66
C VAL A 129 10.44 28.17 -50.10
N ASN A 130 11.21 28.02 -49.01
CA ASN A 130 11.88 29.12 -48.31
C ASN A 130 13.42 29.16 -48.45
N SER A 131 14.01 28.38 -49.36
CA SER A 131 15.47 28.23 -49.47
C SER A 131 16.24 29.47 -49.98
N ASN A 132 15.59 30.64 -50.12
CA ASN A 132 16.22 31.86 -50.62
C ASN A 132 16.52 32.93 -49.56
N ASN A 133 16.38 32.67 -48.25
CA ASN A 133 16.89 33.60 -47.22
C ASN A 133 17.32 32.88 -45.93
N ASN A 134 18.29 33.47 -45.23
CA ASN A 134 18.85 32.97 -43.97
C ASN A 134 17.77 32.61 -42.94
N ILE A 135 17.80 31.37 -42.46
CA ILE A 135 16.88 30.82 -41.47
C ILE A 135 17.08 31.53 -40.12
N SER A 136 16.02 32.10 -39.55
CA SER A 136 16.06 32.75 -38.23
C SER A 136 15.93 31.73 -37.09
N ALA A 137 16.43 32.06 -35.89
CA ALA A 137 16.42 31.17 -34.72
C ALA A 137 15.01 30.67 -34.32
N VAL A 138 13.97 31.49 -34.53
CA VAL A 138 12.56 31.14 -34.25
C VAL A 138 12.08 30.02 -35.17
N GLN A 139 12.52 30.04 -36.43
CA GLN A 139 12.15 29.04 -37.43
C GLN A 139 12.86 27.68 -37.19
N PHE A 140 14.01 27.71 -36.51
CA PHE A 140 14.76 26.53 -36.10
C PHE A 140 14.10 25.83 -34.89
N ASP A 141 13.54 26.58 -33.95
CA ASP A 141 12.79 26.02 -32.82
C ASP A 141 11.46 25.40 -33.27
N ASP A 142 10.77 26.00 -34.23
CA ASP A 142 9.57 25.41 -34.85
C ASP A 142 9.90 24.11 -35.60
N LEU A 143 11.01 24.08 -36.36
CA LEU A 143 11.51 22.87 -37.01
C LEU A 143 11.88 21.78 -36.00
N LYS A 144 12.51 22.15 -34.89
CA LYS A 144 12.88 21.25 -33.80
C LYS A 144 11.64 20.68 -33.09
N ALA A 145 10.62 21.50 -32.84
CA ALA A 145 9.34 21.07 -32.27
C ALA A 145 8.58 20.12 -33.22
N SER A 146 8.56 20.43 -34.52
CA SER A 146 7.98 19.56 -35.54
C SER A 146 8.73 18.22 -35.68
N LEU A 147 10.07 18.23 -35.59
CA LEU A 147 10.88 17.03 -35.65
C LEU A 147 10.68 16.14 -34.40
N LEU A 148 10.58 16.75 -33.21
CA LEU A 148 10.25 16.05 -31.96
C LEU A 148 8.86 15.41 -32.03
N ASN A 149 7.87 16.09 -32.63
CA ASN A 149 6.56 15.52 -32.86
C ASN A 149 6.60 14.27 -33.76
N GLN A 150 7.46 14.27 -34.79
CA GLN A 150 7.68 13.09 -35.65
C GLN A 150 8.31 11.92 -34.89
N ILE A 151 9.26 12.21 -33.99
CA ILE A 151 9.91 11.20 -33.14
C ILE A 151 8.90 10.59 -32.15
N THR A 152 8.02 11.40 -31.56
CA THR A 152 6.95 10.93 -30.65
C THR A 152 5.92 10.06 -31.38
N LEU A 153 5.61 10.39 -32.63
CA LEU A 153 4.68 9.62 -33.47
C LEU A 153 5.27 8.25 -33.86
N ASN A 154 6.58 8.20 -34.17
CA ASN A 154 7.32 6.95 -34.36
C ASN A 154 7.28 6.05 -33.11
N LYS A 155 7.40 6.64 -31.91
CA LYS A 155 7.34 5.91 -30.64
C LYS A 155 5.94 5.33 -30.38
N HIS A 156 4.87 6.05 -30.76
CA HIS A 156 3.49 5.53 -30.70
C HIS A 156 3.26 4.36 -31.67
N ILE A 157 3.78 4.43 -32.90
CA ILE A 157 3.71 3.33 -33.87
C ILE A 157 4.42 2.09 -33.31
N GLN A 158 5.59 2.26 -32.71
CA GLN A 158 6.33 1.17 -32.06
C GLN A 158 5.54 0.57 -30.89
N GLN A 159 4.92 1.38 -30.04
CA GLN A 159 4.12 0.89 -28.91
C GLN A 159 2.87 0.11 -29.35
N ILE A 160 2.20 0.55 -30.42
CA ILE A 160 1.02 -0.13 -30.97
C ILE A 160 1.41 -1.47 -31.62
N LEU A 161 2.58 -1.53 -32.28
CA LEU A 161 3.10 -2.76 -32.88
C LEU A 161 3.65 -3.77 -31.85
N LEU A 162 4.13 -3.30 -30.70
CA LEU A 162 4.78 -4.11 -29.67
C LEU A 162 3.86 -4.49 -28.49
N SER A 163 2.63 -4.00 -28.45
CA SER A 163 1.66 -4.31 -27.39
C SER A 163 0.96 -5.66 -27.65
N PRO A 164 1.15 -6.69 -26.80
CA PRO A 164 0.18 -7.75 -26.66
C PRO A 164 -0.90 -7.27 -25.68
N HIS A 165 -2.18 -7.41 -26.05
CA HIS A 165 -3.37 -7.19 -25.21
C HIS A 165 -4.01 -5.78 -25.24
N LYS A 166 -5.01 -5.63 -26.11
CA LYS A 166 -6.24 -4.89 -25.79
C LYS A 166 -7.40 -5.89 -25.74
N THR A 167 -8.04 -6.01 -24.58
CA THR A 167 -9.33 -6.67 -24.39
C THR A 167 -10.43 -5.66 -24.74
N ALA A 168 -11.13 -5.90 -25.85
CA ALA A 168 -12.36 -5.20 -26.17
C ALA A 168 -13.45 -5.59 -25.16
N ASN A 169 -13.95 -4.59 -24.42
CA ASN A 169 -15.34 -4.46 -23.96
C ASN A 169 -15.47 -3.20 -23.09
N SER A 170 -15.75 -2.06 -23.72
CA SER A 170 -16.43 -0.91 -23.12
C SER A 170 -17.08 -0.09 -24.24
N PRO A 171 -18.35 0.34 -24.12
CA PRO A 171 -19.08 0.97 -25.22
C PRO A 171 -18.55 2.37 -25.51
N GLN A 172 -18.06 2.60 -26.72
CA GLN A 172 -17.66 3.91 -27.24
C GLN A 172 -18.88 4.72 -27.67
N ASN A 173 -19.10 5.87 -27.06
CA ASN A 173 -19.83 6.97 -27.68
C ASN A 173 -18.82 7.82 -28.46
N ASP A 174 -18.55 7.42 -29.70
CA ASP A 174 -17.73 8.20 -30.64
C ASP A 174 -18.54 9.40 -31.15
N THR A 175 -18.14 10.60 -30.77
CA THR A 175 -18.45 11.81 -31.55
C THR A 175 -17.19 12.21 -32.31
N LEU A 176 -17.23 11.98 -33.61
CA LEU A 176 -16.21 12.31 -34.60
C LEU A 176 -15.84 13.80 -34.54
N LEU A 177 -14.53 14.08 -34.46
CA LEU A 177 -13.95 15.42 -34.55
C LEU A 177 -13.90 15.89 -36.02
N ASP A 178 -14.51 17.04 -36.28
CA ASP A 178 -14.47 17.80 -37.53
C ASP A 178 -13.06 18.43 -37.74
N PRO A 179 -12.36 18.27 -38.89
CA PRO A 179 -10.94 18.58 -39.02
C PRO A 179 -10.58 20.01 -39.47
N ASN A 180 -11.46 21.00 -39.33
CA ASN A 180 -11.26 22.34 -39.93
C ASN A 180 -10.84 23.49 -39.00
N TYR A 181 -10.07 23.22 -37.92
CA TYR A 181 -9.44 24.28 -37.12
C TYR A 181 -7.96 23.98 -36.86
N ALA A 182 -7.17 23.95 -37.94
CA ALA A 182 -5.70 23.93 -37.84
C ALA A 182 -5.17 25.37 -37.73
N GLY A 183 -4.97 25.83 -36.49
CA GLY A 183 -4.33 27.11 -36.16
C GLY A 183 -3.41 26.95 -34.95
N TYR A 184 -2.15 26.64 -35.22
CA TYR A 184 -0.93 26.79 -34.39
C TYR A 184 -1.07 27.26 -32.92
N SER A 185 -1.14 26.28 -32.01
CA SER A 185 -0.50 26.18 -30.68
C SER A 185 -1.30 25.16 -29.86
N PHE A 186 -0.86 23.90 -29.82
CA PHE A 186 -1.54 22.88 -29.02
C PHE A 186 -1.13 22.99 -27.54
N ASP A 187 -1.66 23.98 -26.83
CA ASP A 187 -1.73 23.97 -25.37
C ASP A 187 -2.66 22.83 -24.91
N ARG A 188 -2.11 21.61 -24.83
CA ARG A 188 -2.86 20.38 -24.49
C ARG A 188 -3.48 20.42 -23.09
N CYS A 189 -2.99 21.31 -22.22
CA CYS A 189 -3.42 21.49 -20.84
C CYS A 189 -3.88 22.93 -20.55
N ARG A 190 -4.61 23.55 -21.48
CA ARG A 190 -5.19 24.89 -21.27
C ARG A 190 -6.12 24.93 -20.04
N LYS A 191 -6.21 26.10 -19.42
CA LYS A 191 -7.18 26.39 -18.37
C LYS A 191 -8.61 26.22 -18.88
N VAL A 192 -9.48 25.69 -18.03
CA VAL A 192 -10.89 25.52 -18.33
C VAL A 192 -11.61 26.84 -18.11
N ASP A 193 -12.36 27.31 -19.10
CA ASP A 193 -13.31 28.40 -18.91
C ASP A 193 -14.50 27.88 -18.09
N GLN A 194 -14.58 28.32 -16.84
CA GLN A 194 -15.58 27.90 -15.88
C GLN A 194 -16.96 28.54 -16.10
N LYS A 195 -17.10 29.47 -17.06
CA LYS A 195 -18.37 30.12 -17.41
C LYS A 195 -19.10 30.67 -16.18
N PHE A 196 -18.39 31.40 -15.32
CA PHE A 196 -18.93 31.96 -14.07
C PHE A 196 -20.17 32.86 -14.27
N SER A 197 -20.41 33.37 -15.48
CA SER A 197 -21.62 34.15 -15.82
C SER A 197 -22.89 33.31 -15.97
N GLU A 198 -22.77 32.00 -16.23
CA GLU A 198 -23.90 31.07 -16.43
C GLU A 198 -24.30 30.36 -15.12
N ARG A 199 -23.67 30.71 -13.98
CA ARG A 199 -23.90 30.06 -12.69
C ARG A 199 -25.30 30.34 -12.15
N ARG A 200 -25.94 29.31 -11.59
CA ARG A 200 -27.20 29.45 -10.84
C ARG A 200 -26.87 29.93 -9.43
N THR A 201 -27.37 31.05 -8.95
CA THR A 201 -27.04 31.53 -7.58
C THR A 201 -28.25 31.77 -6.70
N ILE A 202 -28.05 31.68 -5.39
CA ILE A 202 -29.00 32.10 -4.36
C ILE A 202 -28.44 33.32 -3.61
N GLU A 203 -29.28 34.33 -3.42
CA GLU A 203 -28.97 35.49 -2.60
C GLU A 203 -29.03 35.10 -1.12
N TRP A 204 -27.95 35.35 -0.38
CA TRP A 204 -27.92 35.08 1.05
C TRP A 204 -28.31 36.33 1.83
N ASN A 205 -29.56 36.35 2.32
CA ASN A 205 -30.11 37.49 3.04
C ASN A 205 -30.52 37.10 4.47
N PRO A 206 -29.55 37.01 5.42
CA PRO A 206 -29.83 36.68 6.80
C PRO A 206 -30.90 37.59 7.42
N LYS A 207 -31.94 36.99 7.99
CA LYS A 207 -32.95 37.71 8.78
C LYS A 207 -32.34 38.16 10.12
N PRO A 208 -32.68 39.35 10.63
CA PRO A 208 -32.21 39.81 11.94
C PRO A 208 -32.56 38.80 13.04
N ASN A 209 -31.60 38.54 13.94
CA ASN A 209 -31.74 37.62 15.08
C ASN A 209 -32.07 36.16 14.73
N LYS A 210 -31.96 35.74 13.46
CA LYS A 210 -32.14 34.35 13.03
C LYS A 210 -30.79 33.71 12.71
N PHE A 211 -30.42 32.70 13.49
CA PHE A 211 -29.13 32.04 13.42
C PHE A 211 -29.28 30.56 13.05
N LEU A 212 -28.29 30.03 12.32
CA LEU A 212 -28.05 28.62 12.10
C LEU A 212 -26.69 28.28 12.70
N PHE A 213 -26.67 27.44 13.73
CA PHE A 213 -25.45 26.92 14.34
C PHE A 213 -24.98 25.68 13.57
N ALA A 214 -23.76 25.73 13.03
CA ALA A 214 -23.18 24.62 12.29
C ALA A 214 -22.65 23.52 13.21
N ILE A 215 -22.91 22.27 12.86
CA ILE A 215 -22.32 21.11 13.55
C ILE A 215 -21.61 20.26 12.50
N CYS A 216 -20.28 20.21 12.57
CA CYS A 216 -19.44 19.39 11.69
C CYS A 216 -18.54 18.55 12.57
N LEU A 217 -18.81 17.25 12.72
CA LEU A 217 -18.09 16.39 13.68
C LEU A 217 -17.41 15.20 13.02
N SER A 218 -17.66 14.99 11.72
CA SER A 218 -17.22 13.80 11.00
C SER A 218 -15.93 14.03 10.21
N GLY A 219 -14.89 13.26 10.54
CA GLY A 219 -13.71 13.08 9.71
C GLY A 219 -12.57 14.06 10.02
N GLN A 220 -11.79 14.40 8.99
CA GLN A 220 -10.63 15.31 9.10
C GLN A 220 -10.92 16.67 8.47
N MET A 221 -9.96 17.59 8.51
CA MET A 221 -10.08 18.97 8.01
C MET A 221 -10.93 19.15 6.73
N SER A 222 -10.67 18.40 5.65
CA SER A 222 -11.44 18.53 4.40
C SER A 222 -12.93 18.24 4.58
N ASN A 223 -13.28 17.27 5.43
CA ASN A 223 -14.67 16.92 5.70
C ASN A 223 -15.38 18.03 6.46
N HIS A 224 -14.70 18.65 7.44
CA HIS A 224 -15.21 19.79 8.19
C HIS A 224 -15.44 21.01 7.28
N LEU A 225 -14.50 21.30 6.37
CA LEU A 225 -14.64 22.39 5.39
C LEU A 225 -15.83 22.16 4.44
N ILE A 226 -15.95 20.96 3.86
CA ILE A 226 -17.08 20.59 3.00
C ILE A 226 -18.41 20.64 3.78
N CYS A 227 -18.40 20.20 5.04
CA CYS A 227 -19.56 20.30 5.91
C CYS A 227 -19.97 21.75 6.19
N LEU A 228 -19.00 22.63 6.47
CA LEU A 228 -19.24 24.05 6.69
C LEU A 228 -19.81 24.72 5.42
N GLU A 229 -19.27 24.40 4.25
CA GLU A 229 -19.77 24.88 2.96
C GLU A 229 -21.22 24.49 2.71
N LYS A 230 -21.58 23.23 3.02
CA LYS A 230 -22.98 22.79 2.96
C LYS A 230 -23.84 23.54 3.97
N HIS A 231 -23.35 23.80 5.18
CA HIS A 231 -24.07 24.63 6.13
C HIS A 231 -24.25 26.08 5.65
N MET A 232 -23.28 26.66 4.94
CA MET A 232 -23.44 27.98 4.30
C MET A 232 -24.56 27.95 3.26
N PHE A 233 -24.64 26.89 2.44
CA PHE A 233 -25.74 26.73 1.50
C PHE A 233 -27.11 26.60 2.20
N PHE A 234 -27.20 25.81 3.27
CA PHE A 234 -28.43 25.70 4.07
C PHE A 234 -28.79 27.03 4.74
N ALA A 235 -27.82 27.76 5.27
CA ALA A 235 -28.03 29.09 5.85
C ALA A 235 -28.56 30.08 4.82
N ALA A 236 -28.05 30.03 3.58
CA ALA A 236 -28.51 30.86 2.47
C ALA A 236 -29.95 30.53 2.07
N VAL A 237 -30.28 29.24 1.92
CA VAL A 237 -31.65 28.77 1.64
C VAL A 237 -32.63 29.22 2.73
N LEU A 238 -32.24 29.07 3.99
CA LEU A 238 -33.10 29.40 5.14
C LEU A 238 -33.08 30.89 5.51
N ASN A 239 -32.28 31.71 4.82
CA ASN A 239 -32.06 33.13 5.13
C ASN A 239 -31.69 33.39 6.60
N ARG A 240 -30.71 32.63 7.10
CA ARG A 240 -30.18 32.72 8.48
C ARG A 240 -28.71 33.11 8.47
N ALA A 241 -28.25 33.77 9.52
CA ALA A 241 -26.81 33.97 9.73
C ALA A 241 -26.19 32.65 10.20
N LEU A 242 -25.12 32.21 9.56
CA LEU A 242 -24.38 31.01 9.95
C LEU A 242 -23.45 31.33 11.12
N VAL A 243 -23.55 30.56 12.19
CA VAL A 243 -22.63 30.64 13.32
C VAL A 243 -21.56 29.55 13.14
N ILE A 244 -20.31 29.99 13.05
CA ILE A 244 -19.16 29.09 13.08
C ILE A 244 -18.95 28.64 14.54
N PRO A 245 -18.88 27.33 14.81
CA PRO A 245 -18.68 26.81 16.17
C PRO A 245 -17.31 27.18 16.74
N SER A 246 -17.21 27.14 18.08
CA SER A 246 -15.94 27.35 18.79
C SER A 246 -14.95 26.22 18.50
N SER A 247 -13.65 26.54 18.51
CA SER A 247 -12.57 25.55 18.40
C SER A 247 -12.54 24.51 19.54
N LYS A 248 -13.28 24.75 20.64
CA LYS A 248 -13.46 23.79 21.74
C LYS A 248 -14.51 22.73 21.44
N PHE A 249 -15.36 22.96 20.44
CA PHE A 249 -16.44 22.07 20.05
C PHE A 249 -16.16 21.42 18.69
N ASP A 250 -15.65 22.20 17.75
CA ASP A 250 -15.37 21.79 16.37
C ASP A 250 -13.97 22.32 15.96
N TYR A 251 -13.65 22.19 14.70
CA TYR A 251 -12.47 22.64 13.99
C TYR A 251 -12.24 24.16 14.10
N GLN A 252 -10.97 24.56 14.13
CA GLN A 252 -10.57 25.97 14.29
C GLN A 252 -10.55 26.71 12.94
N TYR A 253 -11.73 27.03 12.39
CA TYR A 253 -11.86 27.63 11.06
C TYR A 253 -11.16 29.00 10.92
N ASN A 254 -11.12 29.81 11.98
CA ASN A 254 -10.55 31.17 11.93
C ASN A 254 -9.03 31.22 11.67
N ARG A 255 -8.30 30.11 11.86
CA ARG A 255 -6.87 30.04 11.53
C ARG A 255 -6.63 29.79 10.04
N VAL A 256 -7.57 29.10 9.39
CA VAL A 256 -7.39 28.61 8.02
C VAL A 256 -8.25 29.31 6.99
N LEU A 257 -9.40 29.88 7.35
CA LEU A 257 -10.31 30.59 6.45
C LEU A 257 -10.37 32.08 6.78
N ASP A 258 -10.55 32.90 5.75
CA ASP A 258 -10.82 34.32 5.90
C ASP A 258 -12.33 34.58 6.01
N ILE A 259 -12.83 34.64 7.25
CA ILE A 259 -14.27 34.82 7.54
C ILE A 259 -14.73 36.25 7.18
N GLU A 260 -13.85 37.24 7.32
CA GLU A 260 -14.15 38.62 6.97
C GLU A 260 -14.33 38.75 5.45
N HIS A 261 -13.44 38.13 4.68
CA HIS A 261 -13.56 38.05 3.22
C HIS A 261 -14.92 37.47 2.78
N ILE A 262 -15.38 36.38 3.40
CA ILE A 262 -16.69 35.78 3.08
C ILE A 262 -17.82 36.82 3.24
N ASN A 263 -17.84 37.54 4.37
CA ASN A 263 -18.86 38.55 4.64
C ASN A 263 -18.76 39.74 3.69
N ASP A 264 -17.54 40.20 3.38
CA ASP A 264 -17.31 41.28 2.43
C ASP A 264 -17.77 40.89 1.02
N CYS A 265 -17.56 39.65 0.61
CA CYS A 265 -17.95 39.10 -0.68
C CYS A 265 -19.47 38.98 -0.84
N VAL A 266 -20.17 38.57 0.21
CA VAL A 266 -21.64 38.59 0.26
C VAL A 266 -22.17 40.02 0.42
N GLY A 267 -21.39 40.91 1.03
CA GLY A 267 -21.77 42.30 1.32
C GLY A 267 -22.67 42.45 2.55
N LYS A 268 -22.79 41.39 3.37
CA LYS A 268 -23.62 41.33 4.58
C LYS A 268 -22.94 40.46 5.63
N LYS A 269 -23.27 40.68 6.92
CA LYS A 269 -22.81 39.82 8.02
C LYS A 269 -23.59 38.50 8.01
N ALA A 270 -23.20 37.60 7.11
CA ALA A 270 -23.82 36.30 6.86
C ALA A 270 -23.20 35.18 7.68
N VAL A 271 -21.90 35.27 7.94
CA VAL A 271 -21.14 34.31 8.76
C VAL A 271 -20.64 35.01 10.01
N ILE A 272 -20.86 34.40 11.17
CA ILE A 272 -20.59 35.00 12.47
C ILE A 272 -19.72 34.03 13.29
N PRO A 273 -18.56 34.47 13.82
CA PRO A 273 -17.79 33.69 14.77
C PRO A 273 -18.58 33.35 16.03
N PHE A 274 -18.20 32.27 16.72
CA PHE A 274 -18.88 31.83 17.94
C PHE A 274 -18.92 32.93 19.02
N GLU A 275 -17.82 33.65 19.19
CA GLU A 275 -17.61 34.67 20.20
C GLU A 275 -18.58 35.85 19.99
N ASP A 276 -18.68 36.36 18.76
CA ASP A 276 -19.65 37.39 18.36
C ASP A 276 -21.10 36.95 18.59
N PHE A 277 -21.41 35.68 18.31
CA PHE A 277 -22.74 35.12 18.54
C PHE A 277 -23.09 35.07 20.03
N MET A 278 -22.15 34.64 20.86
CA MET A 278 -22.32 34.61 22.32
C MET A 278 -22.48 36.02 22.90
N GLU A 279 -21.70 36.99 22.42
CA GLU A 279 -21.84 38.38 22.81
C GLU A 279 -23.24 38.92 22.45
N ALA A 280 -23.71 38.67 21.22
CA ALA A 280 -25.05 39.04 20.78
C ALA A 280 -26.17 38.40 21.63
N LYS A 281 -25.90 37.25 22.25
CA LYS A 281 -26.82 36.52 23.14
C LYS A 281 -26.50 36.72 24.63
N LYS A 282 -25.69 37.72 25.01
CA LYS A 282 -25.35 38.03 26.41
C LYS A 282 -24.72 36.84 27.16
N ASN A 283 -23.84 36.11 26.47
CA ASN A 283 -23.10 34.94 26.95
C ASN A 283 -23.95 33.73 27.38
N HIS A 284 -25.26 33.75 27.08
CA HIS A 284 -26.17 32.63 27.33
C HIS A 284 -27.06 32.44 26.11
N ALA A 285 -26.76 31.41 25.31
CA ALA A 285 -27.54 31.11 24.12
C ALA A 285 -28.31 29.80 24.29
N HIS A 286 -29.56 29.81 23.80
CA HIS A 286 -30.41 28.63 23.71
C HIS A 286 -30.59 28.28 22.23
N ILE A 287 -30.32 27.01 21.88
CA ILE A 287 -30.60 26.45 20.57
C ILE A 287 -32.01 25.88 20.63
N ASP A 288 -32.98 26.56 20.02
CA ASP A 288 -34.40 26.23 20.12
C ASP A 288 -34.72 24.84 19.54
N LYS A 289 -34.06 24.49 18.44
CA LYS A 289 -34.23 23.21 17.73
C LYS A 289 -32.91 22.68 17.21
N LEU A 290 -32.64 21.41 17.47
CA LEU A 290 -31.57 20.65 16.82
C LEU A 290 -32.19 19.65 15.84
N ILE A 291 -31.95 19.86 14.55
CA ILE A 291 -32.53 19.04 13.48
C ILE A 291 -31.45 18.15 12.88
N CYS A 292 -31.55 16.84 13.06
CA CYS A 292 -30.64 15.87 12.49
C CYS A 292 -30.98 15.63 11.02
N TYR A 293 -30.00 15.90 10.14
CA TYR A 293 -30.09 15.49 8.75
C TYR A 293 -30.05 13.95 8.66
N PHE A 294 -29.04 13.30 9.24
CA PHE A 294 -28.95 11.84 9.26
C PHE A 294 -29.57 11.24 10.52
N SER A 295 -30.20 10.06 10.34
CA SER A 295 -30.79 9.28 11.43
C SER A 295 -30.01 7.99 11.75
N SER A 296 -29.14 7.54 10.84
CA SER A 296 -28.31 6.33 10.97
C SER A 296 -26.87 6.62 10.50
N PRO A 297 -25.82 6.09 11.17
CA PRO A 297 -25.85 5.14 12.29
C PRO A 297 -26.11 5.80 13.66
N GLN A 298 -25.87 7.10 13.78
CA GLN A 298 -26.17 7.88 14.98
C GLN A 298 -26.86 9.20 14.57
N PRO A 299 -27.93 9.62 15.26
CA PRO A 299 -28.60 10.88 14.96
C PRO A 299 -27.64 12.07 15.19
N CYS A 300 -27.55 12.96 14.21
CA CYS A 300 -26.75 14.21 14.24
C CYS A 300 -25.23 14.07 14.42
N TYR A 301 -24.67 12.87 14.68
CA TYR A 301 -23.30 12.68 15.19
C TYR A 301 -22.99 13.40 16.51
N VAL A 302 -24.01 13.78 17.27
CA VAL A 302 -23.84 14.43 18.57
C VAL A 302 -24.11 13.39 19.65
N ASP A 303 -23.09 13.03 20.42
CA ASP A 303 -23.21 12.17 21.60
C ASP A 303 -23.33 13.02 22.90
N ASP A 304 -23.48 12.33 24.03
CA ASP A 304 -23.57 12.97 25.35
C ASP A 304 -22.34 13.79 25.73
N GLU A 305 -21.15 13.47 25.19
CA GLU A 305 -19.93 14.24 25.42
C GLU A 305 -19.97 15.56 24.66
N HIS A 306 -20.39 15.55 23.40
CA HIS A 306 -20.61 16.75 22.61
C HIS A 306 -21.67 17.65 23.26
N PHE A 307 -22.73 17.08 23.82
CA PHE A 307 -23.71 17.85 24.62
C PHE A 307 -23.08 18.49 25.87
N LYS A 308 -22.18 17.78 26.57
CA LYS A 308 -21.44 18.36 27.72
C LYS A 308 -20.52 19.49 27.28
N LYS A 309 -19.83 19.35 26.14
CA LYS A 309 -18.97 20.39 25.54
C LYS A 309 -19.79 21.64 25.18
N LEU A 310 -20.97 21.50 24.58
CA LEU A 310 -21.83 22.65 24.28
C LEU A 310 -22.32 23.35 25.56
N LYS A 311 -22.73 22.57 26.57
CA LYS A 311 -23.15 23.11 27.86
C LYS A 311 -22.03 23.86 28.59
N SER A 312 -20.79 23.37 28.54
CA SER A 312 -19.65 24.05 29.14
C SER A 312 -19.28 25.36 28.42
N LEU A 313 -19.69 25.51 27.16
CA LEU A 313 -19.58 26.74 26.38
C LEU A 313 -20.76 27.71 26.59
N GLY A 314 -21.70 27.40 27.49
CA GLY A 314 -22.86 28.26 27.78
C GLY A 314 -24.03 28.08 26.80
N LEU A 315 -24.05 27.00 26.01
CA LEU A 315 -25.16 26.65 25.13
C LEU A 315 -26.10 25.65 25.78
N SER A 316 -27.38 26.00 25.80
CA SER A 316 -28.45 25.06 26.14
C SER A 316 -29.14 24.59 24.85
N MET A 317 -29.56 23.32 24.83
CA MET A 317 -30.12 22.67 23.65
C MET A 317 -31.60 22.35 23.88
N GLY A 318 -32.42 22.67 22.89
CA GLY A 318 -33.82 22.31 22.80
C GLY A 318 -34.02 20.86 22.33
N LYS A 319 -35.22 20.59 21.80
CA LYS A 319 -35.62 19.23 21.42
C LYS A 319 -34.84 18.76 20.17
N LEU A 320 -34.38 17.51 20.23
CA LEU A 320 -33.82 16.79 19.09
C LEU A 320 -34.94 16.35 18.13
N GLU A 321 -34.86 16.74 16.87
CA GLU A 321 -35.78 16.38 15.80
C GLU A 321 -35.02 15.70 14.66
N THR A 322 -35.61 14.73 13.98
CA THR A 322 -35.03 14.11 12.78
C THR A 322 -35.74 14.67 11.54
N ALA A 323 -34.97 15.15 10.56
CA ALA A 323 -35.53 15.74 9.34
C ALA A 323 -36.23 14.70 8.47
N TRP A 324 -35.65 13.49 8.41
CA TRP A 324 -36.08 12.40 7.54
C TRP A 324 -36.31 11.12 8.32
N LYS A 325 -37.18 10.25 7.80
CA LYS A 325 -37.33 8.89 8.30
C LYS A 325 -36.24 8.01 7.69
N ASN A 326 -35.37 7.44 8.52
CA ASN A 326 -34.36 6.43 8.13
C ASN A 326 -33.36 6.88 7.05
N GLU A 327 -32.94 8.15 7.05
CA GLU A 327 -31.83 8.61 6.20
C GLU A 327 -30.50 8.03 6.72
N ASP A 328 -29.81 7.31 5.84
CA ASP A 328 -28.53 6.62 6.07
C ASP A 328 -27.43 7.29 5.25
N ILE A 329 -26.31 7.52 5.90
CA ILE A 329 -25.09 8.10 5.34
C ILE A 329 -24.51 7.27 4.21
N LYS A 330 -24.58 5.94 4.31
CA LYS A 330 -24.07 5.04 3.26
C LYS A 330 -24.87 5.14 1.97
N LYS A 331 -26.13 5.61 2.06
CA LYS A 331 -27.05 5.72 0.94
C LYS A 331 -27.87 7.01 1.03
N ALA A 332 -27.17 8.14 1.05
CA ALA A 332 -27.80 9.46 1.10
C ALA A 332 -28.69 9.70 -0.12
N SER A 333 -29.97 9.97 0.11
CA SER A 333 -30.95 10.20 -0.93
C SER A 333 -30.83 11.61 -1.50
N PRO A 334 -30.98 11.79 -2.83
CA PRO A 334 -30.98 13.12 -3.43
C PRO A 334 -32.11 13.98 -2.88
N LYS A 335 -31.82 15.20 -2.42
CA LYS A 335 -32.79 16.20 -1.96
C LYS A 335 -32.70 17.49 -2.76
N THR A 336 -33.82 18.21 -2.80
CA THR A 336 -33.96 19.52 -3.43
C THR A 336 -33.97 20.65 -2.40
N VAL A 337 -33.83 21.90 -2.86
CA VAL A 337 -33.99 23.08 -1.98
C VAL A 337 -35.37 23.11 -1.31
N LYS A 338 -36.44 22.74 -2.03
CA LYS A 338 -37.80 22.72 -1.47
C LYS A 338 -37.91 21.76 -0.28
N ASP A 339 -37.24 20.61 -0.35
CA ASP A 339 -37.20 19.66 0.76
C ASP A 339 -36.50 20.25 1.98
N VAL A 340 -35.42 21.02 1.75
CA VAL A 340 -34.68 21.71 2.82
C VAL A 340 -35.55 22.79 3.46
N GLU A 341 -36.22 23.62 2.65
CA GLU A 341 -37.14 24.64 3.15
C GLU A 341 -38.30 24.02 3.95
N GLU A 342 -38.87 22.90 3.50
CA GLU A 342 -39.98 22.24 4.20
C GLU A 342 -39.58 21.64 5.55
N LYS A 343 -38.38 21.02 5.64
CA LYS A 343 -37.96 20.33 6.89
C LYS A 343 -37.19 21.19 7.86
N PHE A 344 -36.42 22.15 7.37
CA PHE A 344 -35.55 23.00 8.20
C PHE A 344 -36.08 24.43 8.30
N GLY A 345 -37.06 24.82 7.48
CA GLY A 345 -37.77 26.09 7.57
C GLY A 345 -38.58 26.15 8.86
N THR A 346 -38.07 26.91 9.83
CA THR A 346 -38.74 27.14 11.10
C THR A 346 -38.64 28.62 11.47
N ASP A 347 -39.56 29.10 12.31
CA ASP A 347 -39.53 30.46 12.84
C ASP A 347 -38.71 30.60 14.14
N ALA A 348 -38.00 29.54 14.58
CA ALA A 348 -37.11 29.58 15.74
C ALA A 348 -35.99 30.63 15.58
N ASP A 349 -35.48 31.20 16.67
CA ASP A 349 -34.42 32.21 16.60
C ASP A 349 -33.07 31.56 16.32
N VAL A 350 -32.75 30.48 17.03
CA VAL A 350 -31.52 29.72 16.86
C VAL A 350 -31.86 28.27 16.57
N ILE A 351 -31.45 27.80 15.39
CA ILE A 351 -31.52 26.37 15.05
C ILE A 351 -30.12 25.83 14.88
N ALA A 352 -29.95 24.54 15.14
CA ALA A 352 -28.76 23.80 14.77
C ALA A 352 -29.15 22.67 13.80
N ILE A 353 -28.30 22.43 12.82
CA ILE A 353 -28.43 21.28 11.92
C ILE A 353 -27.24 20.37 12.23
N GLY A 354 -27.53 19.07 12.41
CA GLY A 354 -26.48 18.07 12.63
C GLY A 354 -25.57 17.91 11.40
N ASP A 355 -24.52 17.11 11.52
CA ASP A 355 -23.52 16.94 10.46
C ASP A 355 -24.13 16.65 9.07
N VAL A 356 -23.83 17.52 8.09
CA VAL A 356 -24.30 17.43 6.70
C VAL A 356 -23.19 17.08 5.71
N TYR A 357 -22.01 16.64 6.16
CA TYR A 357 -20.89 16.28 5.29
C TYR A 357 -21.32 15.30 4.18
N PHE A 358 -22.11 14.28 4.53
CA PHE A 358 -22.60 13.28 3.57
C PHE A 358 -23.90 13.66 2.85
N ALA A 359 -24.48 14.83 3.14
CA ALA A 359 -25.78 15.23 2.60
C ALA A 359 -25.74 15.36 1.07
N ASN A 360 -26.69 14.74 0.38
CA ASN A 360 -26.82 14.77 -1.07
C ASN A 360 -27.93 15.75 -1.48
N VAL A 361 -27.69 17.05 -1.28
CA VAL A 361 -28.63 18.12 -1.61
C VAL A 361 -28.12 18.87 -2.83
N GLU A 362 -28.93 18.95 -3.89
CA GLU A 362 -28.66 19.77 -5.09
C GLU A 362 -27.20 19.67 -5.57
N ARG A 363 -26.66 18.45 -5.63
CA ARG A 363 -25.23 18.18 -5.75
C ARG A 363 -24.56 18.96 -6.88
N ASP A 364 -25.16 18.96 -8.07
CA ASP A 364 -24.59 19.63 -9.24
C ASP A 364 -24.59 21.15 -9.10
N TRP A 365 -25.60 21.70 -8.41
CA TRP A 365 -25.69 23.12 -8.13
C TRP A 365 -24.69 23.54 -7.05
N VAL A 366 -24.53 22.76 -5.98
CA VAL A 366 -23.59 23.05 -4.90
C VAL A 366 -22.13 22.93 -5.36
N LEU A 367 -21.82 21.93 -6.20
CA LEU A 367 -20.47 21.67 -6.71
C LEU A 367 -20.13 22.42 -8.01
N GLN A 368 -21.01 23.30 -8.48
CA GLN A 368 -20.74 24.11 -9.67
C GLN A 368 -19.56 25.07 -9.42
N PRO A 369 -18.85 25.51 -10.46
CA PRO A 369 -17.77 26.48 -10.33
C PRO A 369 -18.24 27.81 -9.73
N GLY A 370 -17.55 28.29 -8.70
CA GLY A 370 -17.87 29.52 -7.99
C GLY A 370 -19.01 29.35 -6.96
N GLY A 371 -19.46 28.13 -6.71
CA GLY A 371 -20.44 27.79 -5.69
C GLY A 371 -21.86 28.31 -5.93
N PRO A 372 -22.82 27.94 -5.06
CA PRO A 372 -24.24 28.29 -5.23
C PRO A 372 -24.62 29.67 -4.68
N ILE A 373 -23.77 30.31 -3.87
CA ILE A 373 -24.08 31.58 -3.18
C ILE A 373 -23.71 32.77 -4.08
N ALA A 374 -24.61 33.74 -4.21
CA ALA A 374 -24.32 34.99 -4.91
C ALA A 374 -23.28 35.83 -4.15
N HIS A 375 -22.23 36.29 -4.85
CA HIS A 375 -21.17 37.13 -4.27
C HIS A 375 -20.49 37.98 -5.34
N LYS A 376 -19.86 39.09 -4.90
CA LYS A 376 -19.13 40.04 -5.78
C LYS A 376 -17.67 39.70 -6.02
N CYS A 377 -17.08 38.86 -5.17
CA CYS A 377 -15.66 38.48 -5.27
C CYS A 377 -15.40 37.47 -6.38
N LYS A 378 -14.12 37.29 -6.73
CA LYS A 378 -13.69 36.19 -7.62
C LYS A 378 -13.98 34.83 -7.00
N THR A 379 -13.64 34.68 -5.72
CA THR A 379 -13.92 33.47 -4.94
C THR A 379 -14.51 33.86 -3.60
N LEU A 380 -15.53 33.12 -3.14
CA LEU A 380 -16.18 33.35 -1.85
C LEU A 380 -15.35 32.85 -0.67
N ILE A 381 -14.82 31.62 -0.76
CA ILE A 381 -14.09 30.96 0.31
C ILE A 381 -12.62 30.91 -0.06
N GLU A 382 -11.80 31.61 0.71
CA GLU A 382 -10.37 31.67 0.53
C GLU A 382 -9.66 31.28 1.85
N PRO A 383 -8.47 30.68 1.75
CA PRO A 383 -7.64 30.47 2.93
C PRO A 383 -7.27 31.83 3.53
N SER A 384 -6.85 31.81 4.80
CA SER A 384 -6.37 33.03 5.45
C SER A 384 -5.27 33.68 4.61
N LYS A 385 -5.26 35.02 4.57
CA LYS A 385 -4.29 35.80 3.79
C LYS A 385 -2.83 35.40 4.07
N LEU A 386 -2.53 34.99 5.31
CA LEU A 386 -1.20 34.51 5.70
C LEU A 386 -0.84 33.20 4.99
N ILE A 387 -1.77 32.25 4.89
CA ILE A 387 -1.58 30.98 4.18
C ILE A 387 -1.44 31.23 2.68
N LEU A 388 -2.31 32.06 2.10
CA LEU A 388 -2.27 32.38 0.67
C LEU A 388 -0.92 32.99 0.26
N LEU A 389 -0.47 34.03 0.98
CA LEU A 389 0.82 34.67 0.72
C LEU A 389 2.01 33.72 0.96
N THR A 390 1.90 32.81 1.92
CA THR A 390 2.95 31.81 2.17
C THR A 390 3.02 30.79 1.03
N ALA A 391 1.87 30.36 0.49
CA ALA A 391 1.81 29.50 -0.68
C ALA A 391 2.42 30.17 -1.91
N GLU A 392 2.08 31.44 -2.17
CA GLU A 392 2.65 32.23 -3.27
C GLU A 392 4.17 32.38 -3.14
N ARG A 393 4.68 32.64 -1.93
CA ARG A 393 6.13 32.71 -1.67
C ARG A 393 6.82 31.37 -1.89
N PHE A 394 6.18 30.27 -1.48
CA PHE A 394 6.71 28.93 -1.71
C PHE A 394 6.81 28.66 -3.21
N ILE A 395 5.74 28.92 -3.96
CA ILE A 395 5.70 28.77 -5.42
C ILE A 395 6.78 29.65 -6.08
N GLN A 396 6.88 30.92 -5.67
CA GLN A 396 7.89 31.85 -6.18
C GLN A 396 9.33 31.35 -5.92
N THR A 397 9.56 30.69 -4.79
CA THR A 397 10.89 30.23 -4.38
C THR A 397 11.31 28.92 -5.05
N PHE A 398 10.40 27.94 -5.12
CA PHE A 398 10.77 26.56 -5.46
C PHE A 398 10.17 26.03 -6.77
N LEU A 399 9.05 26.59 -7.26
CA LEU A 399 8.24 25.95 -8.31
C LEU A 399 8.14 26.78 -9.59
N GLY A 400 8.01 28.10 -9.48
CA GLY A 400 7.65 28.97 -10.60
C GLY A 400 6.19 28.81 -11.04
N SER A 401 5.83 29.41 -12.18
CA SER A 401 4.43 29.48 -12.64
C SER A 401 3.92 28.24 -13.38
N ASN A 402 4.83 27.35 -13.81
CA ASN A 402 4.48 26.14 -14.56
C ASN A 402 4.94 24.90 -13.78
N PHE A 403 4.06 24.33 -12.98
CA PHE A 403 4.32 23.14 -12.19
C PHE A 403 3.07 22.27 -12.06
N ILE A 404 3.29 20.96 -11.97
CA ILE A 404 2.24 20.01 -11.61
C ILE A 404 2.17 19.93 -10.10
N ALA A 405 0.98 19.94 -9.52
CA ALA A 405 0.81 19.48 -8.14
C ALA A 405 0.29 18.04 -8.13
N LEU A 406 0.94 17.20 -7.34
CA LEU A 406 0.59 15.80 -7.14
C LEU A 406 0.18 15.60 -5.69
N HIS A 407 -1.06 15.19 -5.47
CA HIS A 407 -1.50 14.68 -4.19
C HIS A 407 -1.36 13.15 -4.17
N PHE A 408 -0.31 12.67 -3.50
CA PHE A 408 0.01 11.24 -3.41
C PHE A 408 -0.35 10.70 -2.03
N ARG A 409 -1.58 10.18 -1.87
CA ARG A 409 -2.11 9.67 -0.61
C ARG A 409 -1.74 8.20 -0.38
N ARG A 410 -1.13 7.88 0.76
CA ARG A 410 -0.53 6.58 1.07
C ARG A 410 -0.88 6.07 2.47
N HIS A 411 -0.52 6.81 3.52
CA HIS A 411 -0.63 6.33 4.90
C HIS A 411 -2.09 6.10 5.32
N GLY A 412 -2.37 4.92 5.90
CA GLY A 412 -3.73 4.46 6.25
C GLY A 412 -4.70 4.29 5.06
N PHE A 413 -4.27 4.61 3.83
CA PHE A 413 -5.12 4.67 2.65
C PHE A 413 -5.20 3.35 1.90
N LEU A 414 -4.17 2.50 2.02
CA LEU A 414 -4.11 1.17 1.41
C LEU A 414 -5.34 0.31 1.76
N LYS A 415 -5.66 0.19 3.06
CA LYS A 415 -6.82 -0.58 3.54
C LYS A 415 -8.14 -0.01 3.03
N PHE A 416 -8.28 1.32 3.05
CA PHE A 416 -9.47 2.00 2.54
C PHE A 416 -9.67 1.78 1.04
N CYS A 417 -8.58 1.82 0.26
CA CYS A 417 -8.66 1.63 -1.18
C CYS A 417 -8.88 0.18 -1.58
N ASN A 418 -8.29 -0.80 -0.88
CA ASN A 418 -8.49 -2.20 -1.20
C ASN A 418 -9.92 -2.67 -0.92
N ALA A 419 -10.62 -2.03 0.04
CA ALA A 419 -12.06 -2.25 0.25
C ALA A 419 -12.94 -1.80 -0.93
N LYS A 420 -12.39 -1.08 -1.93
CA LYS A 420 -13.10 -0.68 -3.15
C LYS A 420 -12.76 -1.62 -4.31
N GLN A 421 -13.72 -1.80 -5.22
CA GLN A 421 -13.58 -2.65 -6.40
C GLN A 421 -13.80 -1.83 -7.68
N PRO A 422 -12.76 -1.54 -8.49
CA PRO A 422 -11.33 -1.86 -8.28
C PRO A 422 -10.68 -0.99 -7.18
N SER A 423 -9.53 -1.43 -6.65
CA SER A 423 -8.79 -0.66 -5.65
C SER A 423 -8.37 0.71 -6.19
N CYS A 424 -8.38 1.73 -5.34
CA CYS A 424 -7.89 3.07 -5.67
C CYS A 424 -6.40 3.29 -5.33
N PHE A 425 -5.67 2.25 -4.91
CA PHE A 425 -4.27 2.36 -4.48
C PHE A 425 -3.30 1.83 -5.54
N TYR A 426 -2.52 2.71 -6.15
CA TYR A 426 -1.57 2.35 -7.20
C TYR A 426 -0.17 2.05 -6.63
N PRO A 427 0.50 0.96 -7.06
CA PRO A 427 1.91 0.73 -6.75
C PRO A 427 2.80 1.87 -7.27
N VAL A 428 3.89 2.17 -6.56
CA VAL A 428 4.82 3.27 -6.91
C VAL A 428 5.30 3.22 -8.37
N PRO A 429 5.69 2.05 -8.93
CA PRO A 429 6.14 1.99 -10.33
C PRO A 429 5.04 2.39 -11.32
N GLN A 430 3.80 1.91 -11.11
CA GLN A 430 2.68 2.28 -11.97
C GLN A 430 2.33 3.76 -11.83
N ALA A 431 2.32 4.27 -10.59
CA ALA A 431 2.09 5.69 -10.34
C ALA A 431 3.14 6.55 -11.06
N ALA A 432 4.42 6.17 -11.02
CA ALA A 432 5.51 6.87 -11.70
C ALA A 432 5.30 6.91 -13.22
N ASP A 433 4.86 5.81 -13.84
CA ASP A 433 4.54 5.76 -15.27
C ASP A 433 3.37 6.68 -15.65
N CYS A 434 2.31 6.70 -14.84
CA CYS A 434 1.16 7.61 -15.04
C CYS A 434 1.58 9.08 -14.90
N ILE A 435 2.34 9.41 -13.85
CA ILE A 435 2.83 10.77 -13.60
C ILE A 435 3.74 11.22 -14.74
N THR A 436 4.65 10.36 -15.20
CA THR A 436 5.59 10.69 -16.30
C THR A 436 4.85 11.01 -17.60
N ARG A 437 3.78 10.28 -17.92
CA ARG A 437 2.90 10.60 -19.07
C ARG A 437 2.23 11.96 -18.93
N MET A 438 1.78 12.31 -17.72
CA MET A 438 1.19 13.63 -17.48
C MET A 438 2.24 14.75 -17.59
N VAL A 439 3.45 14.54 -17.06
CA VAL A 439 4.57 15.51 -17.20
C VAL A 439 4.90 15.74 -18.68
N GLU A 440 4.94 14.67 -19.49
CA GLU A 440 5.15 14.77 -20.94
C GLU A 440 4.01 15.55 -21.62
N ARG A 441 2.75 15.30 -21.23
CA ARG A 441 1.58 15.98 -21.79
C ARG A 441 1.51 17.46 -21.40
N ALA A 442 1.84 17.79 -20.15
CA ALA A 442 1.78 19.14 -19.61
C ALA A 442 3.03 19.97 -19.90
N ASN A 443 4.13 19.33 -20.34
CA ASN A 443 5.42 19.97 -20.60
C ASN A 443 5.90 20.83 -19.41
N THR A 444 5.86 20.23 -18.21
CA THR A 444 6.18 20.92 -16.95
C THR A 444 7.56 20.50 -16.42
N PRO A 445 8.38 21.46 -15.94
CA PRO A 445 9.74 21.17 -15.47
C PRO A 445 9.81 20.59 -14.04
N VAL A 446 8.77 20.74 -13.22
CA VAL A 446 8.78 20.42 -11.79
C VAL A 446 7.43 19.94 -11.28
N ILE A 447 7.45 19.07 -10.28
CA ILE A 447 6.26 18.56 -9.60
C ILE A 447 6.32 18.95 -8.12
N TYR A 448 5.27 19.61 -7.63
CA TYR A 448 5.02 19.74 -6.20
C TYR A 448 4.36 18.47 -5.66
N LEU A 449 4.91 17.87 -4.61
CA LEU A 449 4.42 16.63 -4.02
C LEU A 449 3.82 16.89 -2.63
N SER A 450 2.49 16.88 -2.56
CA SER A 450 1.73 16.84 -1.30
C SER A 450 1.42 15.38 -0.96
N THR A 451 1.94 14.89 0.16
CA THR A 451 1.91 13.46 0.47
C THR A 451 2.05 13.19 1.97
N ASP A 452 1.43 12.10 2.41
CA ASP A 452 1.64 11.45 3.71
C ASP A 452 2.50 10.18 3.60
N ALA A 453 3.16 9.98 2.45
CA ALA A 453 4.01 8.83 2.17
C ALA A 453 5.33 8.87 2.95
N ALA A 454 5.82 7.70 3.34
CA ALA A 454 7.14 7.54 3.93
C ALA A 454 8.26 7.93 2.93
N GLU A 455 9.42 8.32 3.45
CA GLU A 455 10.58 8.71 2.63
C GLU A 455 10.98 7.60 1.64
N SER A 456 10.92 6.33 2.04
CA SER A 456 11.21 5.18 1.19
C SER A 456 10.32 5.11 -0.07
N GLU A 457 9.04 5.42 0.05
CA GLU A 457 8.11 5.44 -1.09
C GLU A 457 8.38 6.64 -2.00
N THR A 458 8.58 7.81 -1.40
CA THR A 458 8.82 9.04 -2.18
C THR A 458 10.20 9.06 -2.84
N GLY A 459 11.21 8.45 -2.23
CA GLY A 459 12.54 8.29 -2.81
C GLY A 459 12.52 7.32 -4.00
N LEU A 460 11.73 6.25 -3.91
CA LEU A 460 11.48 5.36 -5.04
C LEU A 460 10.71 6.07 -6.16
N LEU A 461 9.70 6.87 -5.82
CA LEU A 461 8.96 7.66 -6.80
C LEU A 461 9.88 8.65 -7.53
N GLN A 462 10.75 9.36 -6.79
CA GLN A 462 11.73 10.30 -7.35
C GLN A 462 12.70 9.63 -8.34
N SER A 463 13.13 8.39 -8.06
CA SER A 463 14.07 7.67 -8.93
C SER A 463 13.42 7.15 -10.21
N MET A 464 12.10 6.97 -10.22
CA MET A 464 11.34 6.43 -11.36
C MET A 464 10.77 7.50 -12.30
N ILE A 465 10.54 8.74 -11.83
CA ILE A 465 10.03 9.81 -12.69
C ILE A 465 11.18 10.42 -13.51
N VAL A 466 11.37 9.86 -14.70
CA VAL A 466 12.41 10.25 -15.66
C VAL A 466 11.79 10.52 -17.03
N LEU A 467 11.99 11.71 -17.57
CA LEU A 467 11.55 12.09 -18.91
C LEU A 467 12.76 12.42 -19.79
N ASN A 468 12.90 11.74 -20.93
CA ASN A 468 14.02 11.93 -21.87
C ASN A 468 15.41 11.83 -21.22
N GLY A 469 15.58 10.89 -20.28
CA GLY A 469 16.84 10.67 -19.56
C GLY A 469 17.15 11.71 -18.47
N LYS A 470 16.25 12.65 -18.20
CA LYS A 470 16.36 13.62 -17.10
C LYS A 470 15.36 13.30 -15.99
N SER A 471 15.82 13.27 -14.76
CA SER A 471 14.93 13.16 -13.59
C SER A 471 14.13 14.45 -13.43
N ILE A 472 12.82 14.32 -13.19
CA ILE A 472 11.95 15.45 -12.89
C ILE A 472 11.96 15.68 -11.38
N PRO A 473 12.29 16.89 -10.88
CA PRO A 473 12.33 17.14 -9.44
C PRO A 473 10.93 17.02 -8.81
N LEU A 474 10.82 16.22 -7.75
CA LEU A 474 9.70 16.24 -6.81
C LEU A 474 10.06 17.18 -5.65
N VAL A 475 9.43 18.33 -5.63
CA VAL A 475 9.59 19.31 -4.56
C VAL A 475 8.55 19.03 -3.50
N LYS A 476 9.02 18.74 -2.28
CA LYS A 476 8.18 18.73 -1.08
C LYS A 476 8.46 19.98 -0.27
N ARG A 477 7.54 20.34 0.63
CA ARG A 477 7.82 21.35 1.64
C ARG A 477 9.01 20.89 2.50
N PRO A 478 10.09 21.68 2.58
CA PRO A 478 11.25 21.31 3.37
C PRO A 478 10.90 21.34 4.86
N PRO A 479 11.65 20.60 5.70
CA PRO A 479 11.57 20.80 7.13
C PRO A 479 11.98 22.23 7.46
N ARG A 480 11.43 22.77 8.55
CA ARG A 480 11.67 24.15 8.96
C ARG A 480 13.18 24.47 9.02
N ASN A 481 13.54 25.60 8.43
CA ASN A 481 14.86 26.17 8.53
C ASN A 481 14.76 27.68 8.75
N SER A 482 15.33 28.19 9.85
CA SER A 482 15.31 29.62 10.19
C SER A 482 15.92 30.55 9.12
N ALA A 483 16.77 30.00 8.25
CA ALA A 483 17.34 30.72 7.11
C ALA A 483 16.31 30.96 6.00
N GLU A 484 15.33 30.07 5.86
CA GLU A 484 14.27 30.20 4.86
C GLU A 484 13.30 31.33 5.24
N LYS A 485 12.73 31.97 4.21
CA LYS A 485 11.88 33.17 4.38
C LYS A 485 10.49 33.01 3.78
N TRP A 486 10.23 31.91 3.08
CA TRP A 486 8.95 31.67 2.44
C TRP A 486 7.85 31.44 3.49
N ASP A 487 8.16 30.75 4.60
CA ASP A 487 7.27 30.41 5.72
C ASP A 487 7.25 31.45 6.86
N ALA A 488 8.10 32.48 6.77
CA ALA A 488 8.31 33.45 7.85
C ALA A 488 7.03 34.20 8.29
N LEU A 489 6.01 34.28 7.44
CA LEU A 489 4.72 34.88 7.80
C LEU A 489 3.96 34.04 8.83
N LEU A 490 3.90 32.73 8.64
CA LEU A 490 3.22 31.82 9.56
C LEU A 490 3.92 31.86 10.93
N TYR A 491 5.24 31.79 10.93
CA TYR A 491 6.05 31.84 12.14
C TYR A 491 5.85 33.13 12.97
N ARG A 492 5.85 34.30 12.31
CA ARG A 492 5.67 35.58 13.01
C ARG A 492 4.29 35.72 13.68
N HIS A 493 3.33 34.90 13.29
CA HIS A 493 1.97 34.92 13.81
C HIS A 493 1.64 33.70 14.68
N GLY A 494 2.63 32.85 15.02
CA GLY A 494 2.41 31.69 15.88
C GLY A 494 1.54 30.60 15.22
N LEU A 495 1.59 30.49 13.89
CA LEU A 495 0.84 29.50 13.09
C LEU A 495 1.75 28.39 12.55
N GLU A 496 3.02 28.35 12.96
CA GLU A 496 3.95 27.28 12.65
C GLU A 496 3.54 25.95 13.30
N ASP A 497 3.91 24.84 12.64
CA ASP A 497 3.69 23.46 13.10
C ASP A 497 2.23 23.10 13.42
N ASP A 498 1.27 23.96 13.07
CA ASP A 498 -0.16 23.68 13.15
C ASP A 498 -0.56 22.79 11.95
N PRO A 499 -0.91 21.51 12.17
CA PRO A 499 -1.21 20.58 11.08
C PRO A 499 -2.35 21.05 10.18
N GLN A 500 -3.25 21.87 10.70
CA GLN A 500 -4.38 22.44 9.96
C GLN A 500 -3.91 23.50 8.97
N VAL A 501 -3.03 24.40 9.44
CA VAL A 501 -2.44 25.45 8.62
C VAL A 501 -1.56 24.83 7.55
N GLU A 502 -0.76 23.82 7.90
CA GLU A 502 0.09 23.11 6.94
C GLU A 502 -0.71 22.36 5.86
N ALA A 503 -1.78 21.67 6.25
CA ALA A 503 -2.65 20.99 5.30
C ALA A 503 -3.36 21.98 4.37
N MET A 504 -3.80 23.14 4.89
CA MET A 504 -4.42 24.18 4.07
C MET A 504 -3.41 24.88 3.15
N LEU A 505 -2.16 25.05 3.60
CA LEU A 505 -1.06 25.53 2.78
C LEU A 505 -0.81 24.58 1.60
N ASP A 506 -0.74 23.27 1.84
CA ASP A 506 -0.60 22.25 0.80
C ASP A 506 -1.75 22.31 -0.22
N LYS A 507 -3.01 22.40 0.26
CA LYS A 507 -4.17 22.59 -0.62
C LYS A 507 -4.05 23.83 -1.48
N THR A 508 -3.60 24.94 -0.89
CA THR A 508 -3.46 26.23 -1.58
C THR A 508 -2.40 26.13 -2.67
N ILE A 509 -1.24 25.53 -2.39
CA ILE A 509 -0.19 25.31 -3.40
C ILE A 509 -0.71 24.40 -4.52
N CYS A 510 -1.44 23.33 -4.18
CA CYS A 510 -2.02 22.42 -5.16
C CYS A 510 -3.09 23.11 -6.02
N ALA A 511 -3.94 23.95 -5.41
CA ALA A 511 -4.97 24.70 -6.11
C ALA A 511 -4.40 25.74 -7.08
N LEU A 512 -3.22 26.31 -6.80
CA LEU A 512 -2.54 27.27 -7.66
C LEU A 512 -1.72 26.65 -8.82
N SER A 513 -1.57 25.32 -8.86
CA SER A 513 -0.79 24.62 -9.89
C SER A 513 -1.34 24.76 -11.32
N SER A 514 -0.51 24.56 -12.33
CA SER A 514 -0.97 24.57 -13.73
C SER A 514 -1.76 23.32 -14.08
N VAL A 515 -1.39 22.18 -13.50
CA VAL A 515 -2.08 20.89 -13.63
C VAL A 515 -2.06 20.18 -12.28
N PHE A 516 -3.16 19.54 -11.92
CA PHE A 516 -3.28 18.80 -10.67
C PHE A 516 -3.55 17.31 -10.90
N ILE A 517 -2.76 16.45 -10.24
CA ILE A 517 -2.95 15.00 -10.20
C ILE A 517 -3.44 14.61 -8.81
N GLY A 518 -4.65 14.10 -8.74
CA GLY A 518 -5.35 13.80 -7.49
C GLY A 518 -5.33 12.32 -7.08
N ALA A 519 -5.25 12.03 -5.78
CA ALA A 519 -5.48 10.66 -5.28
C ALA A 519 -6.98 10.29 -5.33
N PRO A 520 -7.38 9.22 -6.05
CA PRO A 520 -8.78 8.85 -6.19
C PRO A 520 -9.42 8.43 -4.86
N GLY A 521 -10.59 8.99 -4.54
CA GLY A 521 -11.32 8.67 -3.33
C GLY A 521 -10.83 9.37 -2.06
N SER A 522 -9.89 10.32 -2.17
CA SER A 522 -9.49 11.17 -1.05
C SER A 522 -10.29 12.47 -1.02
N THR A 523 -10.85 12.82 0.14
CA THR A 523 -11.60 14.06 0.35
C THR A 523 -10.72 15.31 0.23
N PHE A 524 -9.43 15.17 0.50
CA PHE A 524 -8.43 16.22 0.27
C PHE A 524 -8.27 16.54 -1.23
N THR A 525 -8.29 15.51 -2.09
CA THR A 525 -8.28 15.67 -3.55
C THR A 525 -9.55 16.38 -4.04
N GLU A 526 -10.72 15.93 -3.59
CA GLU A 526 -12.00 16.49 -4.02
C GLU A 526 -12.11 17.98 -3.69
N ASP A 527 -11.64 18.37 -2.50
CA ASP A 527 -11.64 19.77 -2.09
C ASP A 527 -10.67 20.63 -2.92
N ILE A 528 -9.49 20.11 -3.28
CA ILE A 528 -8.58 20.82 -4.20
C ILE A 528 -9.21 21.00 -5.58
N LEU A 529 -9.81 19.95 -6.15
CA LEU A 529 -10.48 20.04 -7.45
C LEU A 529 -11.61 21.07 -7.44
N ARG A 530 -12.36 21.16 -6.34
CA ARG A 530 -13.36 22.21 -6.13
C ARG A 530 -12.71 23.60 -6.06
N LEU A 531 -11.71 23.80 -5.20
CA LEU A 531 -10.98 25.08 -5.10
C LEU A 531 -10.43 25.54 -6.46
N ARG A 532 -9.90 24.61 -7.27
CA ARG A 532 -9.39 24.91 -8.61
C ARG A 532 -10.48 25.42 -9.57
N LYS A 533 -11.69 24.87 -9.49
CA LYS A 533 -12.85 25.39 -10.23
C LYS A 533 -13.21 26.78 -9.74
N ASP A 534 -13.30 26.97 -8.43
CA ASP A 534 -13.70 28.24 -7.81
C ASP A 534 -12.68 29.36 -8.05
N TRP A 535 -11.39 29.04 -8.13
CA TRP A 535 -10.30 30.00 -8.34
C TRP A 535 -10.00 30.26 -9.82
N GLY A 536 -10.62 29.48 -10.72
CA GLY A 536 -10.38 29.53 -12.16
C GLY A 536 -8.99 29.03 -12.56
N THR A 537 -8.42 28.11 -11.78
CA THR A 537 -7.10 27.49 -12.05
C THR A 537 -7.21 26.07 -12.61
N ALA A 538 -8.42 25.50 -12.67
CA ALA A 538 -8.62 24.16 -13.21
C ALA A 538 -8.15 24.05 -14.67
N SER A 539 -7.56 22.90 -14.99
CA SER A 539 -6.99 22.57 -16.30
C SER A 539 -7.70 21.37 -16.94
N LEU A 540 -7.69 21.30 -18.27
CA LEU A 540 -8.14 20.11 -19.01
C LEU A 540 -7.28 18.86 -18.75
N CYS A 541 -6.13 19.03 -18.11
CA CYS A 541 -5.24 17.94 -17.70
C CYS A 541 -5.35 17.60 -16.21
N ASP A 542 -6.24 18.27 -15.47
CA ASP A 542 -6.51 17.83 -14.09
C ASP A 542 -7.16 16.44 -14.13
N GLU A 543 -6.56 15.48 -13.46
CA GLU A 543 -7.01 14.09 -13.47
C GLU A 543 -6.71 13.38 -12.15
N TYR A 544 -7.37 12.24 -11.93
CA TYR A 544 -6.95 11.34 -10.87
C TYR A 544 -5.71 10.55 -11.30
N LEU A 545 -4.88 10.17 -10.32
CA LEU A 545 -3.72 9.34 -10.56
C LEU A 545 -4.11 8.06 -11.30
N CYS A 546 -3.48 7.82 -12.45
CA CYS A 546 -3.75 6.68 -13.34
C CYS A 546 -5.22 6.58 -13.79
N GLN A 547 -5.88 7.71 -14.05
CA GLN A 547 -7.27 7.73 -14.49
C GLN A 547 -7.51 6.84 -15.72
N GLY A 548 -8.47 5.92 -15.60
CA GLY A 548 -8.81 4.94 -16.65
C GLY A 548 -8.02 3.63 -16.59
N GLU A 549 -7.10 3.48 -15.63
CA GLU A 549 -6.35 2.25 -15.40
C GLU A 549 -6.75 1.60 -14.06
N ILE A 550 -6.42 0.32 -13.91
CA ILE A 550 -6.57 -0.41 -12.63
C ILE A 550 -5.19 -0.68 -12.03
N PRO A 551 -5.06 -0.74 -10.70
CA PRO A 551 -3.80 -1.14 -10.08
C PRO A 551 -3.33 -2.49 -10.61
N ASN A 552 -2.08 -2.56 -11.08
CA ASN A 552 -1.49 -3.76 -11.66
C ASN A 552 -1.17 -4.84 -10.60
N PHE A 553 -1.20 -4.46 -9.32
CA PHE A 553 -1.05 -5.34 -8.19
C PHE A 553 -1.93 -4.85 -7.05
N ILE A 554 -2.78 -5.73 -6.53
CA ILE A 554 -3.64 -5.49 -5.37
C ILE A 554 -3.33 -6.59 -4.37
N ALA A 555 -2.92 -6.22 -3.16
CA ALA A 555 -2.75 -7.18 -2.07
C ALA A 555 -4.11 -7.79 -1.72
N GLY A 556 -4.15 -9.09 -1.43
CA GLY A 556 -5.39 -9.73 -0.95
C GLY A 556 -5.93 -9.04 0.30
N ASP A 557 -7.25 -8.86 0.38
CA ASP A 557 -7.88 -8.17 1.50
C ASP A 557 -7.68 -8.90 2.83
N GLU A 558 -7.30 -8.15 3.87
CA GLU A 558 -7.48 -8.54 5.28
C GLU A 558 -8.88 -8.15 5.80
N SER A 559 -9.92 -8.25 4.98
CA SER A 559 -11.30 -8.09 5.45
C SER A 559 -11.85 -9.42 5.93
N ILE A 560 -11.86 -9.61 7.26
CA ILE A 560 -12.94 -10.35 7.92
C ILE A 560 -14.21 -9.51 7.67
N ASP A 561 -14.96 -9.81 6.62
CA ASP A 561 -16.26 -9.19 6.36
C ASP A 561 -17.38 -10.13 6.85
N PRO A 562 -18.26 -9.72 7.79
CA PRO A 562 -19.23 -10.60 8.45
C PRO A 562 -20.27 -11.23 7.50
N SER A 563 -20.46 -10.67 6.30
CA SER A 563 -21.50 -11.07 5.34
C SER A 563 -20.99 -11.79 4.09
N ALA A 564 -19.67 -11.97 3.93
CA ALA A 564 -19.08 -12.83 2.88
C ALA A 564 -18.79 -14.24 3.40
N SER A 565 -19.45 -14.62 4.50
CA SER A 565 -19.40 -15.93 5.15
C SER A 565 -20.22 -17.02 4.44
N GLU A 566 -20.67 -16.79 3.19
CA GLU A 566 -21.51 -17.78 2.49
C GLU A 566 -21.14 -18.18 1.05
N SER A 567 -20.15 -17.60 0.35
CA SER A 567 -19.95 -18.03 -1.06
C SER A 567 -18.53 -18.30 -1.57
N THR A 568 -17.45 -18.00 -0.84
CA THR A 568 -16.09 -18.40 -1.28
C THR A 568 -15.21 -19.02 -0.18
N ALA A 569 -15.68 -19.11 1.06
CA ALA A 569 -15.10 -19.93 2.12
C ALA A 569 -15.34 -21.45 1.94
N ALA A 570 -15.72 -21.91 0.75
CA ALA A 570 -16.06 -23.30 0.55
C ALA A 570 -14.84 -24.24 0.60
N ASN A 571 -13.59 -23.76 0.56
CA ASN A 571 -12.46 -24.65 0.27
C ASN A 571 -11.39 -24.92 1.34
N THR A 572 -11.19 -24.10 2.38
CA THR A 572 -10.15 -24.41 3.39
C THR A 572 -10.75 -25.00 4.67
N PRO A 573 -10.44 -26.25 5.04
CA PRO A 573 -11.04 -26.91 6.20
C PRO A 573 -10.60 -26.25 7.52
N SER A 574 -11.52 -25.99 8.45
CA SER A 574 -11.19 -25.36 9.74
C SER A 574 -11.02 -26.39 10.87
N THR A 575 -11.59 -27.58 10.69
CA THR A 575 -11.51 -28.70 11.63
C THR A 575 -10.90 -29.95 11.00
N VAL A 576 -10.28 -30.81 11.82
CA VAL A 576 -9.69 -32.09 11.35
C VAL A 576 -10.75 -32.97 10.69
N LYS A 577 -12.00 -32.87 11.15
CA LYS A 577 -13.17 -33.57 10.59
C LYS A 577 -13.55 -33.07 9.19
N GLU A 578 -13.49 -31.76 8.96
CA GLU A 578 -13.70 -31.18 7.62
C GLU A 578 -12.55 -31.48 6.67
N LEU A 579 -11.30 -31.45 7.16
CA LEU A 579 -10.11 -31.80 6.38
C LEU A 579 -10.19 -33.24 5.90
N TRP A 580 -10.54 -34.16 6.81
CA TRP A 580 -10.69 -35.57 6.47
C TRP A 580 -11.87 -35.82 5.52
N LYS A 581 -13.00 -35.13 5.72
CA LYS A 581 -14.15 -35.20 4.80
C LYS A 581 -13.79 -34.74 3.39
N LYS A 582 -13.01 -33.66 3.26
CA LYS A 582 -12.61 -33.07 1.98
C LYS A 582 -11.53 -33.87 1.24
N ILE A 583 -10.55 -34.40 1.97
CA ILE A 583 -9.52 -35.30 1.42
C ILE A 583 -10.15 -36.64 0.98
N SER A 584 -11.20 -37.10 1.67
CA SER A 584 -11.92 -38.34 1.34
C SER A 584 -12.92 -38.17 0.19
N SER A 585 -13.47 -36.97 -0.01
CA SER A 585 -14.49 -36.70 -1.04
C SER A 585 -13.95 -36.23 -2.40
N ASP A 586 -12.70 -35.76 -2.48
CA ASP A 586 -12.16 -35.07 -3.66
C ASP A 586 -10.99 -35.88 -4.26
N SER A 587 -11.16 -36.45 -5.46
CA SER A 587 -10.16 -37.29 -6.15
C SER A 587 -9.01 -36.47 -6.77
N LYS A 588 -8.59 -35.40 -6.10
CA LYS A 588 -7.53 -34.48 -6.55
C LYS A 588 -6.15 -35.15 -6.47
N PRO A 589 -5.18 -34.73 -7.32
CA PRO A 589 -3.83 -35.27 -7.28
C PRO A 589 -3.18 -35.06 -5.90
N LEU A 590 -2.39 -36.04 -5.45
CA LEU A 590 -1.79 -36.09 -4.10
C LEU A 590 -1.07 -34.79 -3.67
N ASN A 591 -0.52 -34.03 -4.62
CA ASN A 591 0.14 -32.75 -4.33
C ASN A 591 -0.85 -31.66 -3.88
N ALA A 592 -2.05 -31.59 -4.47
CA ALA A 592 -3.06 -30.60 -4.09
C ALA A 592 -3.68 -30.92 -2.72
N ASN A 593 -3.85 -32.20 -2.39
CA ASN A 593 -4.26 -32.62 -1.05
C ASN A 593 -3.16 -32.35 -0.01
N ALA A 594 -1.89 -32.45 -0.40
CA ALA A 594 -0.76 -32.08 0.45
C ALA A 594 -0.69 -30.55 0.67
N GLU A 595 -0.96 -29.73 -0.34
CA GLU A 595 -1.03 -28.27 -0.22
C GLU A 595 -2.21 -27.84 0.68
N LEU A 596 -3.40 -28.44 0.53
CA LEU A 596 -4.53 -28.21 1.43
C LEU A 596 -4.22 -28.60 2.89
N LEU A 597 -3.49 -29.70 3.09
CA LEU A 597 -3.00 -30.09 4.41
C LEU A 597 -2.04 -29.04 4.97
N VAL A 598 -1.13 -28.53 4.13
CA VAL A 598 -0.12 -27.51 4.49
C VAL A 598 -0.76 -26.19 4.84
N ASP A 599 -1.77 -25.74 4.10
CA ASP A 599 -2.49 -24.49 4.41
C ASP A 599 -3.23 -24.61 5.74
N PHE A 600 -3.87 -25.77 6.00
CA PHE A 600 -4.49 -26.06 7.29
C PHE A 600 -3.48 -26.04 8.45
N ILE A 601 -2.33 -26.68 8.25
CA ILE A 601 -1.26 -26.75 9.25
C ILE A 601 -0.64 -25.38 9.49
N SER A 602 -0.33 -24.63 8.43
CA SER A 602 0.30 -23.32 8.49
C SER A 602 -0.61 -22.33 9.21
N ASN A 603 -1.91 -22.33 8.92
CA ASN A 603 -2.88 -21.48 9.61
C ASN A 603 -3.00 -21.82 11.11
N LYS A 604 -3.04 -23.11 11.46
CA LYS A 604 -3.15 -23.54 12.85
C LYS A 604 -1.85 -23.31 13.64
N MET A 605 -0.71 -23.49 12.98
CA MET A 605 0.61 -23.24 13.53
C MET A 605 0.86 -21.75 13.73
N ASN A 606 0.55 -20.90 12.74
CA ASN A 606 0.67 -19.45 12.85
C ASN A 606 -0.18 -18.91 14.00
N LYS A 607 -1.42 -19.37 14.14
CA LYS A 607 -2.29 -19.00 15.26
C LYS A 607 -1.73 -19.42 16.63
N ALA A 608 -1.16 -20.62 16.72
CA ALA A 608 -0.51 -21.09 17.94
C ALA A 608 0.81 -20.36 18.23
N TRP A 609 1.56 -20.00 17.19
CA TRP A 609 2.84 -19.30 17.26
C TRP A 609 2.66 -17.85 17.73
N MET A 610 1.70 -17.12 17.15
CA MET A 610 1.31 -15.77 17.59
C MET A 610 0.88 -15.75 19.06
N GLY A 611 0.24 -16.82 19.54
CA GLY A 611 -0.15 -16.96 20.95
C GLY A 611 1.02 -17.21 21.91
N LEU A 612 2.17 -17.69 21.41
CA LEU A 612 3.40 -17.87 22.19
C LEU A 612 4.25 -16.59 22.19
N GLU A 613 4.22 -15.84 21.10
CA GLU A 613 4.89 -14.54 20.94
C GLU A 613 4.29 -13.46 21.86
N LYS A 614 2.95 -13.39 21.94
CA LYS A 614 2.22 -12.44 22.81
C LYS A 614 2.34 -12.74 24.32
N ALA A 615 3.06 -13.78 24.73
CA ALA A 615 3.18 -14.14 26.14
C ALA A 615 4.21 -13.26 26.88
N PRO A 616 3.93 -12.84 28.12
CA PRO A 616 4.80 -11.90 28.86
C PRO A 616 6.24 -12.41 29.01
N GLU A 617 7.19 -11.48 29.01
CA GLU A 617 8.62 -11.76 29.13
C GLU A 617 8.95 -12.54 30.42
N GLY A 618 9.71 -13.62 30.29
CA GLY A 618 10.04 -14.54 31.38
C GLY A 618 9.10 -15.74 31.58
N SER A 619 7.91 -15.73 30.96
CA SER A 619 6.96 -16.86 30.98
C SER A 619 7.53 -18.11 30.28
N PHE A 620 7.12 -19.31 30.73
CA PHE A 620 7.45 -20.58 30.06
C PHE A 620 7.05 -20.57 28.57
N LYS A 621 5.97 -19.87 28.21
CA LYS A 621 5.50 -19.72 26.83
C LYS A 621 6.44 -18.86 25.96
N ASN A 622 6.96 -17.76 26.51
CA ASN A 622 7.95 -16.93 25.80
C ASN A 622 9.31 -17.64 25.71
N LYS A 623 9.74 -18.36 26.76
CA LYS A 623 10.92 -19.26 26.68
C LYS A 623 10.75 -20.34 25.61
N LEU A 624 9.55 -20.87 25.42
CA LEU A 624 9.22 -21.85 24.39
C LEU A 624 9.23 -21.24 22.98
N HIS A 625 8.76 -20.00 22.81
CA HIS A 625 8.90 -19.22 21.59
C HIS A 625 10.38 -19.00 21.22
N GLY A 626 11.21 -18.55 22.18
CA GLY A 626 12.65 -18.37 21.99
C GLY A 626 13.39 -19.67 21.66
N LEU A 627 13.02 -20.80 22.29
CA LEU A 627 13.55 -22.13 21.93
C LEU A 627 13.13 -22.53 20.50
N GLY A 628 11.89 -22.24 20.11
CA GLY A 628 11.37 -22.47 18.77
C GLY A 628 12.14 -21.69 17.69
N LEU A 629 12.40 -20.40 17.92
CA LEU A 629 13.24 -19.56 17.05
C LEU A 629 14.66 -20.12 16.95
N ARG A 630 15.25 -20.57 18.06
CA ARG A 630 16.58 -21.22 18.07
C ARG A 630 16.62 -22.54 17.30
N LEU A 631 15.52 -23.29 17.26
CA LEU A 631 15.38 -24.53 16.48
C LEU A 631 15.18 -24.24 14.99
N LEU A 632 14.36 -23.27 14.62
CA LEU A 632 14.19 -22.82 13.23
C LEU A 632 15.49 -22.25 12.67
N ALA A 633 16.26 -21.53 13.48
CA ALA A 633 17.58 -21.06 13.12
C ALA A 633 18.58 -22.21 12.84
N ARG A 634 18.33 -23.47 13.26
CA ARG A 634 19.24 -24.59 12.97
C ARG A 634 18.98 -25.32 11.65
N VAL A 635 17.98 -24.88 10.86
CA VAL A 635 17.72 -25.48 9.55
C VAL A 635 18.88 -25.21 8.59
N LYS A 636 19.31 -26.24 7.86
CA LYS A 636 20.45 -26.16 6.92
C LYS A 636 20.04 -25.40 5.64
N PRO A 637 20.93 -24.59 5.04
CA PRO A 637 20.61 -23.80 3.86
C PRO A 637 20.40 -24.69 2.62
N SER A 638 21.01 -25.88 2.59
CA SER A 638 20.71 -26.90 1.58
C SER A 638 19.23 -27.32 1.59
N GLU A 639 18.58 -27.37 2.76
CA GLU A 639 17.16 -27.70 2.87
C GLU A 639 16.29 -26.56 2.32
N ILE A 640 16.69 -25.30 2.57
CA ILE A 640 15.98 -24.11 2.05
C ILE A 640 16.09 -24.05 0.52
N LEU A 641 17.30 -24.23 -0.02
CA LEU A 641 17.55 -24.32 -1.46
C LEU A 641 16.67 -25.39 -2.09
N LEU A 642 16.70 -26.61 -1.57
CA LEU A 642 15.93 -27.73 -2.12
C LEU A 642 14.41 -27.52 -2.03
N LYS A 643 13.91 -26.82 -1.00
CA LYS A 643 12.48 -26.48 -0.91
C LYS A 643 12.03 -25.45 -1.95
N SER A 644 12.91 -24.53 -2.33
CA SER A 644 12.64 -23.48 -3.32
C SER A 644 12.54 -24.03 -4.76
N VAL A 645 13.18 -25.18 -5.04
CA VAL A 645 13.10 -25.85 -6.34
C VAL A 645 11.74 -26.53 -6.48
N THR A 646 10.82 -25.91 -7.23
CA THR A 646 9.48 -26.47 -7.52
C THR A 646 9.51 -27.44 -8.70
N LYS A 647 8.47 -28.26 -8.86
CA LYS A 647 8.35 -29.20 -9.99
C LYS A 647 8.24 -28.51 -11.35
N GLU A 648 7.78 -27.27 -11.36
CA GLU A 648 7.50 -26.45 -12.55
C GLU A 648 8.72 -25.67 -13.04
N VAL A 649 9.82 -25.65 -12.27
CA VAL A 649 11.05 -24.98 -12.68
C VAL A 649 11.65 -25.73 -13.88
N SER A 650 11.71 -25.02 -15.01
CA SER A 650 12.24 -25.52 -16.28
C SER A 650 13.69 -25.10 -16.54
N ASN A 651 14.18 -24.06 -15.87
CA ASN A 651 15.55 -23.53 -15.99
C ASN A 651 16.08 -23.14 -14.60
N VAL A 652 17.34 -23.47 -14.33
CA VAL A 652 18.08 -23.02 -13.14
C VAL A 652 19.34 -22.30 -13.62
N GLN A 653 19.48 -21.03 -13.27
CA GLN A 653 20.71 -20.27 -13.53
C GLN A 653 21.63 -20.37 -12.32
N ILE A 654 22.91 -20.68 -12.53
CA ILE A 654 23.89 -20.83 -11.46
C ILE A 654 25.08 -19.93 -11.74
N THR A 655 25.25 -18.94 -10.86
CA THR A 655 26.37 -18.00 -10.91
C THR A 655 27.52 -18.50 -10.02
N TYR A 656 28.74 -18.52 -10.56
CA TYR A 656 29.95 -18.95 -9.83
C TYR A 656 31.16 -18.09 -10.24
N PRO A 657 32.20 -17.97 -9.38
CA PRO A 657 33.42 -17.23 -9.73
C PRO A 657 34.25 -18.00 -10.78
N PRO A 658 34.85 -17.34 -11.79
CA PRO A 658 35.68 -17.96 -12.82
C PRO A 658 36.87 -18.81 -12.30
N SER A 659 37.40 -18.50 -11.12
CA SER A 659 38.41 -19.33 -10.43
C SER A 659 37.94 -20.75 -10.10
N LEU A 660 36.63 -21.02 -10.06
CA LEU A 660 36.09 -22.36 -9.86
C LEU A 660 35.77 -23.03 -11.20
N ASN A 661 36.31 -24.23 -11.40
CA ASN A 661 36.03 -25.01 -12.59
C ASN A 661 34.55 -25.46 -12.63
N ASP A 662 33.88 -25.22 -13.76
CA ASP A 662 32.49 -25.60 -14.05
C ASP A 662 32.19 -27.06 -13.70
N ARG A 663 33.16 -27.95 -13.95
CA ARG A 663 33.06 -29.38 -13.65
C ARG A 663 32.96 -29.65 -12.15
N LEU A 664 33.66 -28.87 -11.33
CA LEU A 664 33.61 -28.96 -9.87
C LEU A 664 32.28 -28.44 -9.33
N VAL A 665 31.80 -27.30 -9.86
CA VAL A 665 30.49 -26.72 -9.52
C VAL A 665 29.38 -27.72 -9.83
N ARG A 666 29.38 -28.29 -11.04
CA ARG A 666 28.46 -29.36 -11.45
C ARG A 666 28.52 -30.58 -10.54
N ARG A 667 29.74 -31.06 -10.23
CA ARG A 667 29.93 -32.22 -9.35
C ARG A 667 29.39 -31.94 -7.95
N ARG A 668 29.62 -30.74 -7.42
CA ARG A 668 29.15 -30.33 -6.09
C ARG A 668 27.63 -30.22 -6.05
N LEU A 669 27.01 -29.62 -7.06
CA LEU A 669 25.56 -29.51 -7.16
C LEU A 669 24.89 -30.88 -7.28
N ARG A 670 25.44 -31.76 -8.13
CA ARG A 670 24.98 -33.16 -8.24
C ARG A 670 25.10 -33.88 -6.90
N HIS A 671 26.19 -33.67 -6.18
CA HIS A 671 26.37 -34.22 -4.84
C HIS A 671 25.33 -33.68 -3.86
N ILE A 672 25.04 -32.37 -3.86
CA ILE A 672 24.00 -31.77 -3.02
C ILE A 672 22.62 -32.37 -3.33
N ALA A 673 22.29 -32.55 -4.61
CA ALA A 673 21.03 -33.17 -5.04
C ALA A 673 20.94 -34.66 -4.63
N LEU A 674 22.01 -35.44 -4.85
CA LEU A 674 22.08 -36.86 -4.45
C LEU A 674 22.02 -37.03 -2.93
N SER A 675 22.90 -36.33 -2.19
CA SER A 675 22.92 -36.36 -0.73
C SER A 675 21.61 -35.84 -0.16
N GLY A 676 21.03 -34.77 -0.74
CA GLY A 676 19.73 -34.23 -0.36
C GLY A 676 18.62 -35.27 -0.50
N THR A 677 18.60 -36.02 -1.60
CA THR A 677 17.63 -37.09 -1.84
C THR A 677 17.72 -38.18 -0.78
N VAL A 678 18.93 -38.65 -0.46
CA VAL A 678 19.14 -39.70 0.57
C VAL A 678 18.79 -39.20 1.97
N ILE A 679 19.28 -38.02 2.33
CA ILE A 679 19.11 -37.42 3.66
C ILE A 679 17.65 -37.11 3.92
N HIS A 680 16.98 -36.38 3.02
CA HIS A 680 15.60 -35.96 3.21
C HIS A 680 14.62 -37.13 3.10
N LYS A 681 14.95 -38.16 2.31
CA LYS A 681 14.20 -39.44 2.35
C LYS A 681 14.28 -40.09 3.73
N LYS A 682 15.48 -40.24 4.31
CA LYS A 682 15.66 -40.83 5.65
C LYS A 682 14.91 -40.05 6.73
N TYR A 683 15.04 -38.72 6.75
CA TYR A 683 14.38 -37.89 7.75
C TYR A 683 12.86 -37.75 7.52
N LEU A 684 12.39 -37.84 6.28
CA LEU A 684 10.96 -37.94 5.97
C LEU A 684 10.36 -39.19 6.62
N TYR A 685 10.94 -40.36 6.38
CA TYR A 685 10.46 -41.61 7.02
C TYR A 685 10.51 -41.51 8.55
N GLY A 686 11.61 -41.02 9.12
CA GLY A 686 11.72 -40.84 10.57
C GLY A 686 10.66 -39.89 11.15
N SER A 687 10.35 -38.80 10.44
CA SER A 687 9.34 -37.83 10.90
C SER A 687 7.93 -38.40 10.77
N VAL A 688 7.62 -39.12 9.68
CA VAL A 688 6.34 -39.82 9.49
C VAL A 688 6.11 -40.86 10.59
N THR A 689 7.14 -41.62 10.98
CA THR A 689 7.02 -42.59 12.08
C THR A 689 6.77 -41.93 13.43
N LEU A 690 7.22 -40.68 13.61
CA LEU A 690 7.07 -39.94 14.87
C LEU A 690 5.71 -39.25 15.01
N LEU A 691 5.01 -39.01 13.90
CA LEU A 691 3.67 -38.41 13.88
C LEU A 691 2.67 -39.09 14.84
N PRO A 692 2.41 -40.42 14.74
CA PRO A 692 1.47 -41.09 15.64
C PRO A 692 1.93 -41.14 17.10
N LEU A 693 3.22 -40.94 17.36
CA LEU A 693 3.75 -40.86 18.73
C LEU A 693 3.50 -39.47 19.32
N THR A 694 3.57 -38.43 18.49
CA THR A 694 3.27 -37.04 18.89
C THR A 694 1.79 -36.70 18.96
N THR A 695 0.89 -37.46 18.34
CA THR A 695 -0.57 -37.26 18.45
C THR A 695 -1.07 -37.49 19.88
N VAL A 696 -0.39 -38.29 20.70
CA VAL A 696 -0.75 -38.52 22.11
C VAL A 696 -0.72 -37.21 22.91
N PHE A 697 0.18 -36.30 22.56
CA PHE A 697 0.24 -34.98 23.19
C PHE A 697 -0.96 -34.10 22.81
N MET A 698 -1.76 -34.45 21.79
CA MET A 698 -2.98 -33.70 21.43
C MET A 698 -4.05 -33.67 22.51
N VAL A 699 -3.99 -34.59 23.46
CA VAL A 699 -4.95 -34.71 24.56
C VAL A 699 -4.67 -33.70 25.69
N LEU A 700 -3.49 -33.08 25.72
CA LEU A 700 -3.11 -32.11 26.75
C LEU A 700 -3.62 -30.70 26.41
N PRO A 701 -4.01 -29.87 27.41
CA PRO A 701 -4.55 -28.52 27.20
C PRO A 701 -3.50 -27.48 26.77
N LEU A 702 -2.28 -27.91 26.44
CA LEU A 702 -1.22 -27.05 25.94
C LEU A 702 -1.24 -27.02 24.40
N PRO A 703 -0.81 -25.93 23.74
CA PRO A 703 -0.69 -25.92 22.29
C PRO A 703 0.23 -27.08 21.86
N ASN A 704 -0.27 -27.93 20.96
CA ASN A 704 0.36 -29.19 20.52
C ASN A 704 1.59 -28.98 19.63
N ILE A 705 2.50 -28.13 20.09
CA ILE A 705 3.71 -27.70 19.42
C ILE A 705 4.58 -28.89 18.96
N PRO A 706 4.77 -29.97 19.75
CA PRO A 706 5.53 -31.12 19.30
C PRO A 706 4.91 -31.80 18.06
N PHE A 707 3.59 -31.95 18.03
CA PHE A 707 2.89 -32.53 16.89
C PHE A 707 3.00 -31.64 15.65
N PHE A 708 2.72 -30.33 15.79
CA PHE A 708 2.84 -29.40 14.67
C PHE A 708 4.28 -29.28 14.16
N TRP A 709 5.28 -29.36 15.05
CA TRP A 709 6.68 -29.38 14.68
C TRP A 709 7.04 -30.62 13.85
N VAL A 710 6.68 -31.82 14.31
CA VAL A 710 6.95 -33.07 13.57
C VAL A 710 6.22 -33.09 12.22
N LEU A 711 5.02 -32.54 12.18
CA LEU A 711 4.23 -32.40 10.95
C LEU A 711 4.86 -31.40 9.97
N PHE A 712 5.31 -30.24 10.45
CA PHE A 712 6.10 -29.29 9.66
C PHE A 712 7.40 -29.89 9.16
N ARG A 713 8.16 -30.62 9.99
CA ARG A 713 9.40 -31.31 9.58
C ARG A 713 9.14 -32.38 8.54
N THR A 714 8.04 -33.13 8.68
CA THR A 714 7.60 -34.12 7.68
C THR A 714 7.38 -33.46 6.33
N TYR A 715 6.63 -32.36 6.29
CA TYR A 715 6.41 -31.61 5.06
C TYR A 715 7.69 -30.99 4.50
N SER A 716 8.52 -30.36 5.34
CA SER A 716 9.78 -29.72 4.95
C SER A 716 10.71 -30.73 4.27
N HIS A 717 10.81 -31.95 4.81
CA HIS A 717 11.59 -33.04 4.23
C HIS A 717 10.97 -33.62 2.97
N TRP A 718 9.65 -33.75 2.91
CA TRP A 718 8.95 -34.16 1.67
C TRP A 718 9.19 -33.16 0.54
N ARG A 719 9.03 -31.86 0.81
CA ARG A 719 9.23 -30.80 -0.20
C ARG A 719 10.68 -30.71 -0.64
N ALA A 720 11.63 -30.78 0.29
CA ALA A 720 13.06 -30.81 -0.02
C ALA A 720 13.46 -32.05 -0.84
N LEU A 721 12.83 -33.22 -0.59
CA LEU A 721 13.05 -34.43 -1.38
C LEU A 721 12.56 -34.25 -2.83
N GLN A 722 11.38 -33.65 -3.02
CA GLN A 722 10.87 -33.37 -4.37
C GLN A 722 11.77 -32.40 -5.15
N GLY A 723 12.26 -31.36 -4.50
CA GLY A 723 13.20 -30.43 -5.12
C GLY A 723 14.57 -31.05 -5.37
N SER A 724 15.05 -31.97 -4.53
CA SER A 724 16.32 -32.67 -4.77
C SER A 724 16.24 -33.65 -5.93
N GLU A 725 15.11 -34.35 -6.08
CA GLU A 725 14.85 -35.22 -7.23
C GLU A 725 14.78 -34.41 -8.53
N LYS A 726 14.07 -33.26 -8.50
CA LYS A 726 13.97 -32.37 -9.67
C LYS A 726 15.32 -31.75 -10.04
N LEU A 727 16.08 -31.27 -9.05
CA LEU A 727 17.43 -30.77 -9.26
C LEU A 727 18.36 -31.87 -9.79
N LEU A 728 18.22 -33.11 -9.31
CA LEU A 728 18.98 -34.24 -9.80
C LEU A 728 18.65 -34.57 -11.26
N GLN A 729 17.37 -34.51 -11.66
CA GLN A 729 16.95 -34.66 -13.07
C GLN A 729 17.61 -33.59 -13.94
N LEU A 730 17.47 -32.31 -13.58
CA LEU A 730 18.03 -31.18 -14.33
C LEU A 730 19.56 -31.28 -14.50
N VAL A 731 20.27 -31.78 -13.48
CA VAL A 731 21.74 -31.90 -13.52
C VAL A 731 22.22 -33.18 -14.24
N SER A 732 21.38 -34.23 -14.30
CA SER A 732 21.72 -35.55 -14.87
C SER A 732 21.41 -35.67 -16.37
N ASP A 733 20.33 -35.06 -16.87
CA ASP A 733 19.89 -35.19 -18.27
C ASP A 733 20.94 -34.68 -19.28
N HIS A 734 21.80 -33.75 -18.87
CA HIS A 734 22.89 -33.27 -19.72
C HIS A 734 24.04 -34.29 -19.89
N SER A 735 24.14 -35.33 -19.04
CA SER A 735 25.23 -36.32 -19.15
C SER A 735 25.02 -37.37 -20.26
N GLN A 736 23.79 -37.60 -20.73
CA GLN A 736 23.53 -38.51 -21.84
C GLN A 736 23.71 -37.87 -23.23
N ALA A 737 23.70 -36.54 -23.33
CA ALA A 737 23.89 -35.83 -24.59
C ALA A 737 25.36 -35.72 -25.05
N GLN A 738 26.33 -36.26 -24.31
CA GLN A 738 27.77 -36.14 -24.59
C GLN A 738 28.47 -37.46 -25.00
N ASN A 739 27.74 -38.45 -25.53
CA ASN A 739 28.38 -39.62 -26.17
C ASN A 739 27.94 -39.75 -27.64
N PRO A 740 28.69 -39.21 -28.62
CA PRO A 740 28.62 -39.66 -30.00
C PRO A 740 29.64 -40.79 -30.20
N ILE A 741 29.20 -42.04 -30.14
CA ILE A 741 29.97 -43.15 -30.73
C ILE A 741 29.72 -43.09 -32.23
N ALA A 742 30.79 -42.81 -32.98
CA ALA A 742 30.82 -42.90 -34.43
C ALA A 742 30.56 -44.33 -34.90
N SER A 743 29.61 -44.49 -35.84
CA SER A 743 29.56 -45.66 -36.73
C SER A 743 28.77 -45.31 -38.00
N ASN A 744 29.38 -45.67 -39.12
CA ASN A 744 29.01 -45.38 -40.52
C ASN A 744 27.68 -46.00 -40.98
N GLY A 745 27.04 -45.38 -41.98
CA GLY A 745 26.07 -46.07 -42.83
C GLY A 745 25.11 -45.18 -43.63
N LYS A 746 25.25 -45.18 -44.96
CA LYS A 746 24.36 -44.57 -45.97
C LYS A 746 22.90 -45.02 -45.83
N GLY A 747 21.95 -44.14 -46.20
CA GLY A 747 20.62 -44.58 -46.65
C GLY A 747 19.48 -43.56 -46.56
N ASN A 748 19.11 -43.01 -47.71
CA ASN A 748 17.87 -42.35 -48.13
C ASN A 748 16.66 -42.24 -47.18
N GLY A 749 16.06 -41.04 -47.19
CA GLY A 749 14.65 -40.90 -47.57
C GLY A 749 13.65 -40.50 -46.48
N SER A 750 12.89 -39.45 -46.81
CA SER A 750 11.54 -39.10 -46.34
C SER A 750 11.40 -38.04 -45.24
N LYS A 751 10.57 -37.06 -45.60
CA LYS A 751 10.10 -35.91 -44.83
C LYS A 751 9.22 -36.36 -43.67
N HIS A 752 9.49 -35.85 -42.47
CA HIS A 752 8.46 -35.31 -41.57
C HIS A 752 9.14 -34.34 -40.59
N GLY A 753 8.63 -33.11 -40.53
CA GLY A 753 9.15 -32.05 -39.67
C GLY A 753 9.09 -32.45 -38.21
N ALA A 754 10.25 -32.76 -37.64
CA ALA A 754 10.43 -32.93 -36.21
C ALA A 754 10.33 -31.55 -35.55
N LYS A 755 9.31 -31.38 -34.72
CA LYS A 755 9.26 -30.30 -33.74
C LYS A 755 10.48 -30.44 -32.83
N ASN A 756 11.34 -29.42 -32.80
CA ASN A 756 12.37 -29.29 -31.77
C ASN A 756 11.71 -29.47 -30.39
N PRO A 757 12.16 -30.41 -29.55
CA PRO A 757 11.89 -30.31 -28.13
C PRO A 757 12.68 -29.09 -27.66
N GLN A 758 12.00 -28.02 -27.30
CA GLN A 758 12.60 -26.90 -26.56
C GLN A 758 13.17 -27.48 -25.27
N GLY A 759 14.46 -27.78 -25.30
CA GLY A 759 15.19 -28.44 -24.23
C GLY A 759 15.22 -27.56 -23.00
N LEU A 760 14.92 -28.16 -21.85
CA LEU A 760 15.13 -27.61 -20.52
C LEU A 760 16.57 -27.08 -20.42
N GLN A 761 16.73 -25.76 -20.47
CA GLN A 761 18.03 -25.11 -20.54
C GLN A 761 18.52 -24.89 -19.11
N TRP A 762 19.63 -25.51 -18.74
CA TRP A 762 20.38 -25.25 -17.51
C TRP A 762 21.59 -24.38 -17.89
N VAL A 763 21.78 -23.21 -17.25
CA VAL A 763 22.83 -22.24 -17.64
C VAL A 763 23.79 -22.01 -16.47
N LEU A 764 25.07 -22.34 -16.69
CA LEU A 764 26.19 -22.00 -15.82
C LEU A 764 26.76 -20.67 -16.28
N GLU A 765 26.83 -19.67 -15.39
CA GLU A 765 27.34 -18.35 -15.70
C GLU A 765 28.52 -17.99 -14.80
N ALA A 766 29.69 -17.85 -15.41
CA ALA A 766 30.89 -17.38 -14.71
C ALA A 766 30.79 -15.86 -14.52
N SER A 767 30.77 -15.38 -13.27
CA SER A 767 30.68 -13.95 -12.97
C SER A 767 32.03 -13.39 -12.52
N LYS A 768 32.63 -12.56 -13.37
CA LYS A 768 33.85 -11.80 -13.04
C LYS A 768 33.61 -10.80 -11.91
N GLU A 769 32.39 -10.28 -11.82
CA GLU A 769 31.96 -9.36 -10.76
C GLU A 769 31.95 -10.05 -9.39
N LEU A 770 31.45 -11.29 -9.33
CA LEU A 770 31.52 -12.10 -8.10
C LEU A 770 32.96 -12.38 -7.68
N GLU A 771 33.86 -12.64 -8.62
CA GLU A 771 35.29 -12.87 -8.33
C GLU A 771 36.01 -11.61 -7.84
N HIS A 772 35.69 -10.43 -8.39
CA HIS A 772 36.22 -9.16 -7.89
C HIS A 772 35.82 -8.94 -6.42
N LEU A 773 34.53 -9.12 -6.10
CA LEU A 773 34.00 -8.95 -4.74
C LEU A 773 34.60 -9.96 -3.75
N LEU A 774 34.89 -11.19 -4.19
CA LEU A 774 35.56 -12.19 -3.36
C LEU A 774 37.04 -11.87 -3.12
N HIS A 775 37.73 -11.25 -4.09
CA HIS A 775 39.14 -10.85 -3.96
C HIS A 775 39.33 -9.62 -3.08
N GLU A 776 38.45 -8.63 -3.21
CA GLU A 776 38.49 -7.38 -2.44
C GLU A 776 38.12 -7.58 -0.96
N GLY A 777 37.38 -8.67 -0.68
CA GLY A 777 36.79 -8.97 0.61
C GLY A 777 37.47 -10.03 1.49
N ASN A 778 38.60 -10.58 1.06
CA ASN A 778 39.21 -11.74 1.73
C ASN A 778 40.14 -11.31 2.88
N GLU A 779 39.67 -11.46 4.12
CA GLU A 779 40.48 -11.26 5.33
C GLU A 779 40.71 -12.61 6.01
N ASN A 780 41.97 -13.04 6.12
CA ASN A 780 42.38 -14.25 6.85
C ASN A 780 41.67 -15.56 6.45
N GLY A 781 41.35 -15.72 5.16
CA GLY A 781 40.71 -16.94 4.64
C GLY A 781 39.19 -17.01 4.86
N SER A 782 38.59 -15.92 5.35
CA SER A 782 37.14 -15.75 5.50
C SER A 782 36.69 -14.48 4.78
N LEU A 783 35.45 -14.47 4.27
CA LEU A 783 34.89 -13.27 3.65
C LEU A 783 34.54 -12.24 4.74
N SER A 784 35.04 -11.01 4.58
CA SER A 784 34.70 -9.91 5.49
C SER A 784 33.19 -9.64 5.48
N GLU A 785 32.67 -9.12 6.59
CA GLU A 785 31.23 -8.79 6.68
C GLU A 785 30.80 -7.78 5.62
N HIS A 786 31.70 -6.85 5.28
CA HIS A 786 31.51 -5.86 4.23
C HIS A 786 31.38 -6.52 2.86
N ALA A 787 32.27 -7.44 2.52
CA ALA A 787 32.20 -8.17 1.26
C ALA A 787 30.94 -9.04 1.14
N VAL A 788 30.53 -9.71 2.21
CA VAL A 788 29.25 -10.44 2.24
C VAL A 788 28.08 -9.48 2.01
N SER A 789 28.10 -8.29 2.61
CA SER A 789 27.06 -7.28 2.40
C SER A 789 26.98 -6.80 0.95
N ASP A 790 28.11 -6.62 0.28
CA ASP A 790 28.15 -6.12 -1.09
C ASP A 790 27.78 -7.21 -2.10
N ILE A 791 28.16 -8.47 -1.85
CA ILE A 791 27.65 -9.63 -2.59
C ILE A 791 26.13 -9.74 -2.41
N CYS A 792 25.61 -9.58 -1.20
CA CYS A 792 24.17 -9.65 -0.94
C CYS A 792 23.39 -8.54 -1.65
N LYS A 793 23.92 -7.32 -1.74
CA LYS A 793 23.32 -6.22 -2.51
C LYS A 793 23.32 -6.50 -4.01
N THR A 794 24.45 -6.97 -4.54
CA THR A 794 24.65 -7.20 -5.98
C THR A 794 23.78 -8.35 -6.49
N PHE A 795 23.66 -9.43 -5.71
CA PHE A 795 22.89 -10.63 -6.08
C PHE A 795 21.52 -10.75 -5.42
N SER A 796 21.02 -9.67 -4.79
CA SER A 796 19.71 -9.63 -4.12
C SER A 796 19.48 -10.76 -3.10
N LEU A 797 20.50 -11.04 -2.28
CA LEU A 797 20.46 -12.09 -1.25
C LEU A 797 20.14 -11.49 0.12
N ASN A 798 19.50 -12.26 1.00
CA ASN A 798 19.26 -11.84 2.38
C ASN A 798 20.58 -11.91 3.19
N LYS A 799 21.09 -10.74 3.60
CA LYS A 799 22.33 -10.60 4.39
C LYS A 799 22.34 -11.47 5.65
N ASN A 800 21.22 -11.53 6.38
CA ASN A 800 21.14 -12.25 7.65
C ASN A 800 21.23 -13.77 7.45
N ASP A 801 20.67 -14.27 6.35
CA ASP A 801 20.75 -15.69 6.01
C ASP A 801 22.16 -16.10 5.59
N VAL A 802 22.88 -15.23 4.88
CA VAL A 802 24.26 -15.51 4.42
C VAL A 802 25.26 -15.41 5.58
N LEU A 803 25.18 -14.37 6.41
CA LEU A 803 26.08 -14.18 7.56
C LEU A 803 25.98 -15.30 8.59
N LYS A 804 24.78 -15.85 8.78
CA LYS A 804 24.54 -17.00 9.65
C LYS A 804 25.45 -18.19 9.36
N TYR A 805 25.91 -18.35 8.12
CA TYR A 805 26.74 -19.47 7.69
C TYR A 805 28.21 -19.13 7.46
N ARG A 806 28.60 -17.85 7.61
CA ARG A 806 30.00 -17.43 7.52
C ARG A 806 30.89 -18.16 8.52
N ASP A 807 30.38 -18.34 9.74
CA ASP A 807 31.15 -18.89 10.87
C ASP A 807 30.84 -20.40 11.11
N LEU A 808 30.14 -21.06 10.18
CA LEU A 808 29.75 -22.49 10.26
C LEU A 808 30.62 -23.42 9.39
N MET A 809 31.55 -22.88 8.61
CA MET A 809 32.64 -23.60 7.96
C MET A 809 33.93 -23.38 8.74
#